data_AF-A0A8E9ZSA0-F1
#
_entry.id   AF-A0A8E9ZSA0-F1
#
_cell.length_a   1.000
_cell.length_b   1.000
_cell.length_c   1.000
_cell.angle_alpha   90.00
_cell.angle_beta   90.00
_cell.angle_gamma   90.00
#
_symmetry.space_group_name_H-M   'P 1'
#
loop_
_entity.id
_entity.type
_entity.pdbx_description
1 polymer ?
#
loop_
_entity_poly.entity_id
_entity_poly.type
_entity_poly.pdbx_seq_one_letter_code
_entity_poly.pdbx_strand_id
1 'polypeptide(L)'
;MLEGKNGGKLLGFHGRSGQALDAIGPHFFAVKSPLKHFNLQGGNGGNAWDDGAFDGVRKVLVGRSGKHVSYVRFEYAKGERTVPHAHGKRQEVPQEFVVDYPNEHITLVEGTIDGYLSSLKFTTSKGRTSPAFGSVVGRKFVFEEKGFKLVGFCGRSGDAIDALGAHFASLPPPTPAPAPAPAPAPALATTKMGPLGGNKGNTFEDGVFNGVKKITIGADEYSITYIKIEYEKDGKVQIREHGTNRGELKEFSVAYPNDYITAVGGSYNHIYDYDTTLIKSLYFRTFEGFTSPLFGETKGTEFEFKGENGGKLLGFHGRAGYAIDALGAHFSSSSSSSTPPNKENQNKMSKIYISSGNGGIEQIKFYNVENGVTKEGSFHGVKGKNIISMFLISNPPDEYLVSVESWYDSSNVFQGIKFKTDKNSSDFFCYKLSEDDGTPFSLQVKDKKIMGVHKFADSNLNSPGTYFVLIHSSSLKVEAKGGIGGETFDDGAFDNVRKVYVGQGDSCVAYIKFEYEKDGKRETQEHGKKTRLGTEDFEVDQDDYITSVKVYYDKLFGSKTEVITSVTFKTFKGITSEPFGMTSENMFFLEGGKITGFHGSSSDVLHCLRAYVSRSATPMLRGKWIRVEKKGTGPGPRCSHAIAMIGDKMYSFGGELTPNFHIDRHLYVFDFKTRTWSIAHPNGDVPELPCLGVCMVAIGTTLYVFGGRDGHRNYNGFYSYDTVKSEWKLITHVNKGPAPRSFHAMAADDKNVYVFGGVSTTVRVNTLHAYNIVDQKWIELPNPGESCKARGGSGLAVVQGKIWVVYGFIGDEVDDVHCFDPVESKWTKVETSGEKPWARSVFATAVVGKYIIISGGEIEMDPKAHLGPGKLAGGAFALDTESLLWEKLEEGHSPRGWCASTTASIDGKKGLLMHGGKAPTNGRYDDIFFYSVDSA
;
A
#
# COMPACT_ATOMS: atom_id res chain seq x y z
N MET A 1 -49.26 8.35 30.79
CA MET A 1 -47.89 8.63 30.30
C MET A 1 -47.16 7.30 30.27
N LEU A 2 -46.70 6.87 29.10
CA LEU A 2 -46.04 5.57 28.91
C LEU A 2 -44.53 5.83 28.87
N GLU A 3 -43.84 5.64 30.00
CA GLU A 3 -42.39 5.86 30.12
C GLU A 3 -41.65 4.55 30.37
N GLY A 4 -40.54 4.34 29.66
CA GLY A 4 -39.67 3.18 29.86
C GLY A 4 -38.80 3.37 31.10
N LYS A 5 -38.91 2.46 32.08
CA LYS A 5 -37.95 2.38 33.19
C LYS A 5 -36.56 2.09 32.59
N ASN A 6 -35.60 3.00 32.83
CA ASN A 6 -34.21 2.97 32.36
C ASN A 6 -33.92 3.61 30.99
N GLY A 7 -34.77 4.55 30.53
CA GLY A 7 -34.43 5.39 29.37
C GLY A 7 -34.43 4.67 28.02
N GLY A 8 -35.18 3.57 27.91
CA GLY A 8 -35.33 2.83 26.66
C GLY A 8 -35.98 3.68 25.58
N LYS A 9 -35.44 3.62 24.35
CA LYS A 9 -36.06 4.28 23.18
C LYS A 9 -37.38 3.60 22.83
N LEU A 10 -38.42 4.41 22.63
CA LEU A 10 -39.73 3.97 22.13
C LEU A 10 -39.59 3.54 20.68
N LEU A 11 -39.84 2.26 20.39
CA LEU A 11 -39.67 1.70 19.04
C LEU A 11 -40.97 1.68 18.24
N GLY A 12 -42.12 1.69 18.92
CA GLY A 12 -43.42 1.63 18.28
C GLY A 12 -44.54 1.38 19.27
N PHE A 13 -45.76 1.33 18.76
CA PHE A 13 -46.96 1.04 19.53
C PHE A 13 -47.63 -0.24 19.01
N HIS A 14 -48.28 -0.97 19.91
CA HIS A 14 -49.17 -2.07 19.59
C HIS A 14 -50.55 -1.82 20.22
N GLY A 15 -51.62 -2.37 19.65
CA GLY A 15 -52.96 -2.06 20.12
C GLY A 15 -54.05 -2.89 19.47
N ARG A 16 -55.30 -2.64 19.89
CA ARG A 16 -56.51 -3.24 19.33
C ARG A 16 -57.51 -2.12 18.99
N SER A 17 -58.23 -2.25 17.88
CA SER A 17 -59.25 -1.29 17.45
C SER A 17 -60.45 -1.94 16.80
N GLY A 18 -61.64 -1.46 17.16
CA GLY A 18 -62.90 -1.63 16.42
C GLY A 18 -63.30 -0.34 15.69
N GLN A 19 -64.54 0.14 15.85
CA GLN A 19 -64.96 1.44 15.30
C GLN A 19 -64.34 2.66 16.05
N ALA A 20 -63.62 2.40 17.14
CA ALA A 20 -62.70 3.33 17.80
C ALA A 20 -61.46 2.56 18.31
N LEU A 21 -60.42 3.29 18.73
CA LEU A 21 -59.20 2.71 19.29
C LEU A 21 -59.45 2.24 20.73
N ASP A 22 -59.48 0.93 20.95
CA ASP A 22 -59.86 0.33 22.24
C ASP A 22 -58.69 0.18 23.21
N ALA A 23 -57.47 -0.03 22.70
CA ALA A 23 -56.25 -0.13 23.53
C ALA A 23 -54.97 0.17 22.75
N ILE A 24 -53.98 0.81 23.39
CA ILE A 24 -52.64 1.05 22.85
C ILE A 24 -51.56 0.92 23.93
N GLY A 25 -50.44 0.27 23.58
CA GLY A 25 -49.28 0.04 24.43
C GLY A 25 -47.96 0.24 23.65
N PRO A 26 -46.84 0.56 24.33
CA PRO A 26 -45.54 0.86 23.69
C PRO A 26 -44.58 -0.34 23.71
N HIS A 27 -43.71 -0.44 22.71
CA HIS A 27 -42.52 -1.29 22.76
C HIS A 27 -41.27 -0.46 23.11
N PHE A 28 -40.53 -0.88 24.14
CA PHE A 28 -39.27 -0.28 24.57
C PHE A 28 -38.10 -1.26 24.43
N PHE A 29 -36.93 -0.76 24.03
CA PHE A 29 -35.67 -1.51 24.03
C PHE A 29 -34.90 -1.27 25.34
N ALA A 30 -34.41 -2.32 26.01
CA ALA A 30 -33.67 -2.21 27.28
C ALA A 30 -32.15 -2.03 27.03
N VAL A 31 -31.55 -0.98 27.59
CA VAL A 31 -30.11 -0.73 27.56
C VAL A 31 -29.49 -1.15 28.90
N LYS A 32 -28.45 -2.00 28.91
CA LYS A 32 -27.65 -2.30 30.12
C LYS A 32 -26.93 -1.02 30.59
N SER A 33 -27.12 -0.61 31.84
CA SER A 33 -26.51 0.61 32.38
C SER A 33 -24.99 0.46 32.60
N PRO A 34 -24.14 1.40 32.15
CA PRO A 34 -22.67 1.33 32.23
C PRO A 34 -22.05 1.78 33.58
N LEU A 35 -22.85 1.86 34.65
CA LEU A 35 -22.46 2.40 35.97
C LEU A 35 -22.47 1.32 37.04
N LYS A 36 -21.39 1.26 37.84
CA LYS A 36 -21.19 0.40 39.01
C LYS A 36 -21.33 1.25 40.28
N HIS A 37 -22.23 0.84 41.18
CA HIS A 37 -22.45 1.52 42.46
C HIS A 37 -21.87 0.68 43.61
N PHE A 38 -21.12 1.33 44.50
CA PHE A 38 -20.61 0.75 45.74
C PHE A 38 -21.47 1.20 46.93
N ASN A 39 -21.85 0.24 47.77
CA ASN A 39 -22.66 0.49 48.97
C ASN A 39 -21.91 1.36 49.98
N LEU A 40 -22.67 2.18 50.72
CA LEU A 40 -22.16 3.02 51.81
C LEU A 40 -21.32 2.20 52.82
N GLN A 41 -20.13 2.70 53.13
CA GLN A 41 -19.27 2.20 54.19
C GLN A 41 -19.22 3.25 55.30
N GLY A 42 -19.72 2.92 56.49
CA GLY A 42 -19.73 3.83 57.64
C GLY A 42 -20.86 3.57 58.61
N GLY A 43 -21.12 4.55 59.48
CA GLY A 43 -22.24 4.56 60.41
C GLY A 43 -23.56 5.02 59.77
N ASN A 44 -24.67 4.81 60.49
CA ASN A 44 -26.02 5.18 60.03
C ASN A 44 -26.46 6.61 60.44
N GLY A 45 -25.56 7.38 61.05
CA GLY A 45 -25.80 8.77 61.47
C GLY A 45 -25.85 9.76 60.31
N GLY A 46 -26.10 11.04 60.60
CA GLY A 46 -26.12 12.14 59.63
C GLY A 46 -27.26 12.09 58.60
N ASN A 47 -27.32 13.11 57.75
CA ASN A 47 -28.26 13.19 56.62
C ASN A 47 -27.64 12.55 55.37
N ALA A 48 -28.44 11.76 54.65
CA ALA A 48 -28.01 11.12 53.42
C ALA A 48 -27.89 12.12 52.27
N TRP A 49 -26.90 11.91 51.42
CA TRP A 49 -26.67 12.68 50.21
C TRP A 49 -26.12 11.77 49.11
N ASP A 50 -26.39 12.15 47.87
CA ASP A 50 -25.87 11.51 46.67
C ASP A 50 -25.60 12.61 45.65
N ASP A 51 -24.33 12.75 45.26
CA ASP A 51 -23.95 13.77 44.28
C ASP A 51 -24.39 13.38 42.86
N GLY A 52 -24.69 12.09 42.62
CA GLY A 52 -24.97 11.52 41.32
C GLY A 52 -23.70 11.14 40.54
N ALA A 53 -23.87 10.75 39.28
CA ALA A 53 -22.77 10.39 38.39
C ALA A 53 -22.38 11.55 37.48
N PHE A 54 -21.09 11.86 37.44
CA PHE A 54 -20.47 12.91 36.61
C PHE A 54 -19.46 12.31 35.63
N ASP A 55 -18.73 13.16 34.90
CA ASP A 55 -17.74 12.68 33.93
C ASP A 55 -16.42 12.25 34.60
N GLY A 56 -16.15 12.72 35.82
CA GLY A 56 -15.01 12.34 36.66
C GLY A 56 -14.75 13.34 37.79
N VAL A 57 -13.71 13.10 38.59
CA VAL A 57 -13.31 13.95 39.73
C VAL A 57 -12.08 14.79 39.36
N ARG A 58 -12.16 16.12 39.51
CA ARG A 58 -11.05 17.06 39.26
C ARG A 58 -10.27 17.39 40.52
N LYS A 59 -10.95 17.55 41.65
CA LYS A 59 -10.33 17.89 42.93
C LYS A 59 -11.11 17.27 44.08
N VAL A 60 -10.38 16.80 45.09
CA VAL A 60 -10.94 16.38 46.37
C VAL A 60 -10.33 17.25 47.47
N LEU A 61 -11.16 17.82 48.33
CA LEU A 61 -10.73 18.46 49.55
C LEU A 61 -11.25 17.67 50.74
N VAL A 62 -10.37 17.36 51.68
CA VAL A 62 -10.71 16.61 52.89
C VAL A 62 -10.30 17.45 54.10
N GLY A 63 -11.30 17.91 54.86
CA GLY A 63 -11.14 18.61 56.12
C GLY A 63 -11.33 17.66 57.30
N ARG A 64 -10.58 17.91 58.36
CA ARG A 64 -10.56 17.08 59.56
C ARG A 64 -11.07 17.85 60.76
N SER A 65 -11.51 17.10 61.76
CA SER A 65 -11.68 17.56 63.14
C SER A 65 -11.22 16.44 64.06
N GLY A 66 -10.07 16.64 64.70
CA GLY A 66 -9.44 15.61 65.54
C GLY A 66 -9.10 14.33 64.76
N LYS A 67 -9.69 13.19 65.20
CA LYS A 67 -9.43 11.87 64.59
C LYS A 67 -10.34 11.50 63.42
N HIS A 68 -11.29 12.37 63.04
CA HIS A 68 -12.29 12.09 62.01
C HIS A 68 -12.20 13.05 60.82
N VAL A 69 -12.65 12.57 59.66
CA VAL A 69 -12.92 13.40 58.48
C VAL A 69 -14.23 14.13 58.73
N SER A 70 -14.15 15.44 58.94
CA SER A 70 -15.31 16.26 59.26
C SER A 70 -15.93 16.93 58.03
N TYR A 71 -15.16 17.08 56.95
CA TYR A 71 -15.58 17.77 55.73
C TYR A 71 -15.01 17.09 54.50
N VAL A 72 -15.82 16.94 53.47
CA VAL A 72 -15.35 16.59 52.13
C VAL A 72 -15.95 17.55 51.12
N ARG A 73 -15.16 17.96 50.14
CA ARG A 73 -15.64 18.66 48.96
C ARG A 73 -15.07 18.02 47.72
N PHE A 74 -15.96 17.63 46.82
CA PHE A 74 -15.63 17.04 45.54
C PHE A 74 -15.95 18.03 44.43
N GLU A 75 -14.99 18.25 43.56
CA GLU A 75 -15.18 19.08 42.37
C GLU A 75 -15.24 18.16 41.16
N TYR A 76 -16.46 17.86 40.72
CA TYR A 76 -16.69 16.93 39.61
C TYR A 76 -16.68 17.64 38.26
N ALA A 77 -16.27 16.94 37.21
CA ALA A 77 -16.37 17.40 35.83
C ALA A 77 -17.75 17.08 35.26
N LYS A 78 -18.43 18.07 34.67
CA LYS A 78 -19.63 17.89 33.84
C LYS A 78 -19.48 18.71 32.56
N GLY A 79 -18.95 18.10 31.52
CA GLY A 79 -18.37 18.76 30.37
C GLY A 79 -17.20 19.65 30.78
N GLU A 80 -17.19 20.90 30.31
CA GLU A 80 -16.18 21.90 30.68
C GLU A 80 -16.41 22.52 32.07
N ARG A 81 -17.58 22.30 32.68
CA ARG A 81 -17.93 22.89 33.97
C ARG A 81 -17.40 22.04 35.12
N THR A 82 -17.01 22.72 36.19
CA THR A 82 -16.68 22.10 37.48
C THR A 82 -17.85 22.28 38.42
N VAL A 83 -18.38 21.19 38.95
CA VAL A 83 -19.55 21.19 39.83
C VAL A 83 -19.11 20.79 41.24
N PRO A 84 -18.95 21.77 42.17
CA PRO A 84 -18.54 21.48 43.53
C PRO A 84 -19.71 20.98 44.38
N HIS A 85 -19.50 19.87 45.10
CA HIS A 85 -20.38 19.38 46.15
C HIS A 85 -19.60 19.27 47.45
N ALA A 86 -20.17 19.76 48.54
CA ALA A 86 -19.50 19.81 49.83
C ALA A 86 -20.41 19.25 50.93
N HIS A 87 -19.84 18.39 51.77
CA HIS A 87 -20.55 17.65 52.79
C HIS A 87 -19.79 17.70 54.11
N GLY A 88 -20.54 17.64 55.22
CA GLY A 88 -19.99 17.81 56.57
C GLY A 88 -19.61 19.25 56.91
N LYS A 89 -18.83 19.42 57.98
CA LYS A 89 -18.51 20.72 58.58
C LYS A 89 -17.02 21.00 58.54
N ARG A 90 -16.66 22.09 57.88
CA ARG A 90 -15.27 22.57 57.77
C ARG A 90 -14.84 23.19 59.10
N GLN A 91 -13.99 22.50 59.84
CA GLN A 91 -13.42 22.99 61.10
C GLN A 91 -11.95 23.37 60.93
N GLU A 92 -11.15 22.47 60.36
CA GLU A 92 -9.76 22.74 59.99
C GLU A 92 -9.62 23.14 58.51
N VAL A 93 -8.44 23.64 58.12
CA VAL A 93 -8.09 23.91 56.72
C VAL A 93 -8.01 22.57 55.97
N PRO A 94 -8.86 22.33 54.95
CA PRO A 94 -8.87 21.07 54.22
C PRO A 94 -7.59 20.88 53.42
N GLN A 95 -7.13 19.63 53.37
CA GLN A 95 -6.05 19.23 52.48
C GLN A 95 -6.64 18.91 51.11
N GLU A 96 -5.94 19.32 50.05
CA GLU A 96 -6.40 19.10 48.69
C GLU A 96 -5.63 17.98 47.97
N PHE A 97 -6.35 17.29 47.11
CA PHE A 97 -5.83 16.37 46.11
C PHE A 97 -6.39 16.77 44.75
N VAL A 98 -5.54 17.40 43.93
CA VAL A 98 -5.90 17.79 42.56
C VAL A 98 -5.56 16.65 41.62
N VAL A 99 -6.51 16.27 40.77
CA VAL A 99 -6.38 15.23 39.74
C VAL A 99 -6.20 15.93 38.39
N ASP A 100 -5.22 15.49 37.59
CA ASP A 100 -4.93 16.03 36.24
C ASP A 100 -6.01 15.59 35.22
N TYR A 101 -7.26 15.97 35.47
CA TYR A 101 -8.41 15.59 34.65
C TYR A 101 -8.47 16.41 33.34
N PRO A 102 -8.67 15.78 32.17
CA PRO A 102 -9.13 14.40 31.96
C PRO A 102 -8.03 13.34 31.82
N ASN A 103 -6.75 13.73 31.82
CA ASN A 103 -5.60 12.85 31.56
C ASN A 103 -5.34 11.83 32.67
N GLU A 104 -5.84 12.10 33.88
CA GLU A 104 -5.72 11.29 35.07
C GLU A 104 -7.11 11.14 35.69
N HIS A 105 -7.44 9.94 36.16
CA HIS A 105 -8.69 9.67 36.87
C HIS A 105 -8.44 8.78 38.08
N ILE A 106 -9.29 8.90 39.10
CA ILE A 106 -9.22 8.05 40.30
C ILE A 106 -9.78 6.68 39.95
N THR A 107 -8.96 5.64 40.14
CA THR A 107 -9.29 4.24 39.88
C THR A 107 -9.56 3.46 41.17
N LEU A 108 -9.05 3.95 42.30
CA LEU A 108 -9.21 3.30 43.60
C LEU A 108 -9.35 4.32 44.73
N VAL A 109 -10.32 4.08 45.61
CA VAL A 109 -10.55 4.84 46.85
C VAL A 109 -10.38 3.89 48.03
N GLU A 110 -9.47 4.24 48.94
CA GLU A 110 -9.27 3.57 50.21
C GLU A 110 -9.70 4.48 51.34
N GLY A 111 -10.30 3.92 52.39
CA GLY A 111 -10.59 4.67 53.60
C GLY A 111 -10.67 3.80 54.83
N THR A 112 -10.69 4.43 56.00
CA THR A 112 -10.88 3.77 57.29
C THR A 112 -12.07 4.36 58.03
N ILE A 113 -12.75 3.55 58.83
CA ILE A 113 -13.92 3.94 59.64
C ILE A 113 -13.68 3.54 61.09
N ASP A 114 -13.77 4.50 62.00
CA ASP A 114 -13.71 4.33 63.46
C ASP A 114 -14.93 5.04 64.08
N GLY A 115 -16.11 4.44 63.90
CA GLY A 115 -17.42 5.06 64.16
C GLY A 115 -17.85 6.04 63.06
N TYR A 116 -16.97 6.97 62.68
CA TYR A 116 -17.08 7.88 61.54
C TYR A 116 -15.94 7.63 60.55
N LEU A 117 -16.03 8.20 59.34
CA LEU A 117 -14.94 8.17 58.37
C LEU A 117 -13.69 8.81 59.01
N SER A 118 -12.62 8.03 59.18
CA SER A 118 -11.41 8.45 59.88
C SER A 118 -10.27 8.78 58.92
N SER A 119 -10.21 8.14 57.75
CA SER A 119 -9.30 8.53 56.67
C SER A 119 -9.79 8.22 55.26
N LEU A 120 -9.22 8.93 54.28
CA LEU A 120 -9.37 8.69 52.85
C LEU A 120 -8.01 8.74 52.14
N LYS A 121 -7.85 7.89 51.13
CA LYS A 121 -6.66 7.81 50.30
C LYS A 121 -7.09 7.43 48.88
N PHE A 122 -6.48 8.06 47.88
CA PHE A 122 -6.88 7.91 46.49
C PHE A 122 -5.70 7.45 45.64
N THR A 123 -5.94 6.53 44.71
CA THR A 123 -4.97 6.12 43.69
C THR A 123 -5.53 6.38 42.30
N THR A 124 -4.68 6.89 41.42
CA THR A 124 -5.05 7.31 40.07
C THR A 124 -4.55 6.38 38.98
N SER A 125 -5.06 6.57 37.76
CA SER A 125 -4.67 5.85 36.55
C SER A 125 -3.20 6.02 36.15
N LYS A 126 -2.52 7.07 36.62
CA LYS A 126 -1.07 7.28 36.42
C LYS A 126 -0.22 6.64 37.54
N GLY A 127 -0.82 5.86 38.43
CA GLY A 127 -0.15 5.24 39.57
C GLY A 127 0.19 6.21 40.70
N ARG A 128 -0.33 7.45 40.67
CA ARG A 128 -0.13 8.43 41.74
C ARG A 128 -1.09 8.14 42.88
N THR A 129 -0.56 8.18 44.10
CA THR A 129 -1.34 7.94 45.30
C THR A 129 -1.29 9.17 46.21
N SER A 130 -2.44 9.61 46.70
CA SER A 130 -2.52 10.72 47.64
C SER A 130 -1.93 10.34 49.01
N PRO A 131 -1.52 11.33 49.82
CA PRO A 131 -1.39 11.13 51.26
C PRO A 131 -2.71 10.60 51.83
N ALA A 132 -2.64 9.88 52.95
CA ALA A 132 -3.83 9.52 53.69
C ALA A 132 -4.39 10.78 54.38
N PHE A 133 -5.54 11.24 53.92
CA PHE A 133 -6.26 12.36 54.50
C PHE A 133 -7.06 11.87 55.69
N GLY A 134 -6.56 12.11 56.90
CA GLY A 134 -7.21 11.64 58.12
C GLY A 134 -6.28 10.82 59.00
N SER A 135 -6.84 10.21 60.05
CA SER A 135 -6.15 9.24 60.89
C SER A 135 -6.49 7.84 60.40
N VAL A 136 -5.50 7.09 59.92
CA VAL A 136 -5.67 5.72 59.41
C VAL A 136 -5.90 4.76 60.59
N VAL A 137 -7.11 4.80 61.16
CA VAL A 137 -7.50 4.07 62.38
C VAL A 137 -8.90 3.49 62.17
N GLY A 138 -9.13 2.26 62.62
CA GLY A 138 -10.41 1.56 62.47
C GLY A 138 -10.47 0.65 61.23
N ARG A 139 -11.69 0.26 60.82
CA ARG A 139 -11.93 -0.72 59.76
C ARG A 139 -11.67 -0.14 58.37
N LYS A 140 -10.82 -0.79 57.57
CA LYS A 140 -10.51 -0.38 56.19
C LYS A 140 -11.61 -0.78 55.20
N PHE A 141 -11.86 0.05 54.20
CA PHE A 141 -12.67 -0.25 53.02
C PHE A 141 -11.95 0.18 51.74
N VAL A 142 -12.34 -0.42 50.61
CA VAL A 142 -11.79 -0.15 49.28
C VAL A 142 -12.92 -0.11 48.26
N PHE A 143 -12.91 0.88 47.38
CA PHE A 143 -13.72 0.93 46.17
C PHE A 143 -12.80 0.89 44.96
N GLU A 144 -12.87 -0.21 44.20
CA GLU A 144 -12.10 -0.44 42.98
C GLU A 144 -12.88 -1.38 42.06
N GLU A 145 -12.87 -1.09 40.75
CA GLU A 145 -13.40 -1.98 39.72
C GLU A 145 -12.51 -1.87 38.48
N LYS A 146 -12.03 -2.99 37.95
CA LYS A 146 -11.05 -3.00 36.85
C LYS A 146 -11.68 -2.47 35.57
N GLY A 147 -11.00 -1.50 34.95
CA GLY A 147 -11.50 -0.87 33.74
C GLY A 147 -12.60 0.17 34.00
N PHE A 148 -12.71 0.71 35.21
CA PHE A 148 -13.68 1.75 35.58
C PHE A 148 -12.98 2.95 36.22
N LYS A 149 -13.61 4.13 36.16
CA LYS A 149 -13.20 5.36 36.86
C LYS A 149 -14.27 5.82 37.84
N LEU A 150 -13.83 6.45 38.93
CA LEU A 150 -14.71 7.11 39.88
C LEU A 150 -15.37 8.35 39.25
N VAL A 151 -16.69 8.42 39.34
CA VAL A 151 -17.53 9.47 38.74
C VAL A 151 -18.46 10.19 39.71
N GLY A 152 -18.56 9.71 40.96
CA GLY A 152 -19.43 10.32 41.95
C GLY A 152 -19.27 9.67 43.32
N PHE A 153 -19.69 10.39 44.35
CA PHE A 153 -19.83 9.86 45.70
C PHE A 153 -21.27 10.01 46.19
N CYS A 154 -21.65 9.09 47.06
CA CYS A 154 -22.81 9.23 47.92
C CYS A 154 -22.38 9.00 49.36
N GLY A 155 -23.16 9.45 50.32
CA GLY A 155 -22.72 9.40 51.71
C GLY A 155 -23.77 9.82 52.71
N ARG A 156 -23.33 9.91 53.96
CA ARG A 156 -24.09 10.48 55.06
C ARG A 156 -23.18 11.40 55.87
N SER A 157 -23.69 12.56 56.26
CA SER A 157 -22.93 13.49 57.08
C SER A 157 -23.79 14.34 58.02
N GLY A 158 -23.25 14.62 59.21
CA GLY A 158 -23.68 15.64 60.14
C GLY A 158 -22.53 16.62 60.45
N ASP A 159 -22.12 16.72 61.72
CA ASP A 159 -20.89 17.45 62.09
C ASP A 159 -19.60 16.73 61.62
N ALA A 160 -19.68 15.45 61.25
CA ALA A 160 -18.64 14.65 60.60
C ALA A 160 -19.18 13.80 59.44
N ILE A 161 -18.31 13.16 58.66
CA ILE A 161 -18.73 12.22 57.61
C ILE A 161 -18.99 10.84 58.23
N ASP A 162 -20.26 10.47 58.35
CA ASP A 162 -20.73 9.22 58.94
C ASP A 162 -20.44 8.01 58.04
N ALA A 163 -20.73 8.12 56.74
CA ALA A 163 -20.53 7.06 55.77
C ALA A 163 -20.26 7.58 54.35
N LEU A 164 -19.57 6.76 53.55
CA LEU A 164 -19.21 7.07 52.17
C LEU A 164 -19.41 5.86 51.26
N GLY A 165 -20.00 6.07 50.09
CA GLY A 165 -20.16 5.13 48.98
C GLY A 165 -19.75 5.82 47.68
N ALA A 166 -19.60 5.06 46.60
CA ALA A 166 -19.01 5.58 45.37
C ALA A 166 -19.71 5.08 44.11
N HIS A 167 -19.60 5.87 43.04
CA HIS A 167 -20.12 5.55 41.72
C HIS A 167 -18.95 5.47 40.74
N PHE A 168 -18.87 4.36 40.02
CA PHE A 168 -17.84 4.07 39.05
C PHE A 168 -18.47 3.89 37.66
N ALA A 169 -17.89 4.48 36.63
CA ALA A 169 -18.32 4.30 35.25
C ALA A 169 -17.26 3.52 34.47
N SER A 170 -17.69 2.65 33.55
CA SER A 170 -16.76 1.92 32.68
C SER A 170 -15.87 2.90 31.96
N LEU A 171 -14.56 2.66 31.99
CA LEU A 171 -13.64 3.27 31.06
C LEU A 171 -14.04 2.80 29.65
N PRO A 172 -14.03 3.68 28.65
CA PRO A 172 -14.25 3.25 27.28
C PRO A 172 -13.20 2.20 26.90
N PRO A 173 -13.53 1.19 26.06
CA PRO A 173 -12.54 0.24 25.56
C PRO A 173 -11.35 0.98 24.93
N PRO A 174 -10.11 0.43 25.01
CA PRO A 174 -8.93 1.11 24.51
C PRO A 174 -9.14 1.45 23.04
N THR A 175 -9.28 2.74 22.80
CA THR A 175 -9.56 3.30 21.48
C THR A 175 -8.24 3.30 20.71
N PRO A 176 -8.18 2.85 19.44
CA PRO A 176 -7.04 3.21 18.58
C PRO A 176 -6.96 4.74 18.62
N ALA A 177 -5.78 5.29 18.96
CA ALA A 177 -5.61 6.69 19.36
C ALA A 177 -6.49 7.65 18.53
N PRO A 178 -7.60 8.17 19.11
CA PRO A 178 -8.49 9.07 18.44
C PRO A 178 -8.07 10.52 18.71
N ALA A 179 -8.12 11.35 17.68
CA ALA A 179 -8.13 12.79 17.83
C ALA A 179 -9.29 13.27 18.75
N PRO A 180 -9.18 14.43 19.43
CA PRO A 180 -10.11 14.89 20.45
C PRO A 180 -11.48 15.35 19.91
N ALA A 181 -12.53 15.19 20.73
CA ALA A 181 -13.91 15.63 20.46
C ALA A 181 -14.09 17.17 20.54
N PRO A 182 -15.07 17.76 19.83
CA PRO A 182 -15.33 19.21 19.85
C PRO A 182 -16.02 19.66 21.14
N ALA A 183 -15.45 20.69 21.78
CA ALA A 183 -16.12 21.58 22.73
C ALA A 183 -16.89 22.69 21.95
N PRO A 184 -17.55 23.70 22.57
CA PRO A 184 -18.30 24.71 21.82
C PRO A 184 -17.37 25.42 20.83
N ALA A 185 -17.63 25.31 19.52
CA ALA A 185 -16.76 25.71 18.40
C ALA A 185 -15.36 26.18 18.88
N PRO A 186 -14.43 25.25 19.18
CA PRO A 186 -13.10 25.62 19.63
C PRO A 186 -12.46 26.31 18.42
N ALA A 187 -11.93 27.52 18.61
CA ALA A 187 -11.13 28.16 17.57
C ALA A 187 -10.17 27.12 17.01
N LEU A 188 -10.15 26.92 15.68
CA LEU A 188 -9.29 25.90 15.04
C LEU A 188 -7.91 25.99 15.68
N ALA A 189 -7.45 24.88 16.25
CA ALA A 189 -6.10 24.79 16.80
C ALA A 189 -5.16 25.20 15.68
N THR A 190 -4.55 26.38 15.86
CA THR A 190 -3.85 27.11 14.81
C THR A 190 -2.40 27.23 15.22
N THR A 191 -1.51 26.69 14.40
CA THR A 191 -0.09 26.99 14.50
C THR A 191 0.14 28.35 13.87
N LYS A 192 0.44 29.35 14.72
CA LYS A 192 0.75 30.72 14.31
C LYS A 192 2.25 30.82 13.96
N MET A 193 2.58 31.19 12.73
CA MET A 193 3.95 31.34 12.24
C MET A 193 4.25 32.78 11.83
N GLY A 194 5.46 33.27 12.15
CA GLY A 194 5.84 34.66 11.90
C GLY A 194 5.14 35.66 12.86
N PRO A 195 5.11 36.97 12.54
CA PRO A 195 5.42 37.53 11.23
C PRO A 195 6.93 37.72 11.00
N LEU A 196 7.35 37.58 9.74
CA LEU A 196 8.71 37.89 9.28
C LEU A 196 8.64 39.10 8.35
N GLY A 197 9.62 40.01 8.45
CA GLY A 197 9.68 41.28 7.71
C GLY A 197 10.01 42.47 8.61
N GLY A 198 9.57 43.66 8.20
CA GLY A 198 9.79 44.93 8.91
C GLY A 198 8.87 45.18 10.09
N ASN A 199 9.26 46.13 10.94
CA ASN A 199 8.58 46.47 12.19
C ASN A 199 7.76 47.76 12.13
N LYS A 200 7.65 48.43 10.96
CA LYS A 200 6.98 49.72 10.84
C LYS A 200 5.45 49.59 10.81
N GLY A 201 4.85 49.20 9.68
CA GLY A 201 3.40 49.27 9.41
C GLY A 201 2.44 48.85 10.52
N ASN A 202 1.17 49.22 10.34
CA ASN A 202 0.10 48.93 11.31
C ASN A 202 -0.14 47.42 11.39
N THR A 203 -0.26 46.91 12.62
CA THR A 203 -0.51 45.49 12.85
C THR A 203 -1.90 45.10 12.37
N PHE A 204 -2.01 43.95 11.70
CA PHE A 204 -3.28 43.34 11.32
C PHE A 204 -3.36 41.87 11.74
N GLU A 205 -4.59 41.38 11.93
CA GLU A 205 -4.91 39.99 12.28
C GLU A 205 -6.26 39.67 11.65
N ASP A 206 -6.27 38.78 10.65
CA ASP A 206 -7.50 38.42 9.93
C ASP A 206 -8.43 37.56 10.77
N GLY A 207 -7.86 36.84 11.75
CA GLY A 207 -8.54 35.80 12.50
C GLY A 207 -8.54 34.46 11.76
N VAL A 208 -9.34 33.53 12.28
CA VAL A 208 -9.33 32.13 11.83
C VAL A 208 -10.58 31.81 11.01
N PHE A 209 -10.37 31.30 9.80
CA PHE A 209 -11.40 30.93 8.82
C PHE A 209 -11.33 29.43 8.51
N ASN A 210 -12.32 28.93 7.77
CA ASN A 210 -12.35 27.52 7.37
C ASN A 210 -11.31 27.22 6.28
N GLY A 211 -10.98 28.20 5.42
CA GLY A 211 -9.90 28.13 4.44
C GLY A 211 -9.92 29.27 3.41
N VAL A 212 -8.97 29.25 2.48
CA VAL A 212 -8.81 30.29 1.44
C VAL A 212 -9.40 29.81 0.12
N LYS A 213 -10.23 30.64 -0.52
CA LYS A 213 -10.79 30.43 -1.87
C LYS A 213 -9.98 31.14 -2.94
N LYS A 214 -9.46 32.33 -2.64
CA LYS A 214 -8.73 33.16 -3.60
C LYS A 214 -7.81 34.15 -2.88
N ILE A 215 -6.66 34.42 -3.49
CA ILE A 215 -5.72 35.46 -3.07
C ILE A 215 -5.47 36.39 -4.26
N THR A 216 -5.51 37.70 -4.05
CA THR A 216 -5.10 38.71 -5.02
C THR A 216 -3.95 39.50 -4.44
N ILE A 217 -2.82 39.58 -5.15
CA ILE A 217 -1.60 40.27 -4.71
C ILE A 217 -1.28 41.41 -5.66
N GLY A 218 -1.04 42.60 -5.09
CA GLY A 218 -0.43 43.72 -5.78
C GLY A 218 1.06 43.79 -5.46
N ALA A 219 1.87 43.95 -6.51
CA ALA A 219 3.31 44.15 -6.39
C ALA A 219 3.76 45.29 -7.31
N ASP A 220 4.68 46.11 -6.83
CA ASP A 220 5.42 47.08 -7.63
C ASP A 220 6.90 46.67 -7.75
N GLU A 221 7.72 47.51 -8.38
CA GLU A 221 9.16 47.24 -8.56
C GLU A 221 9.94 47.12 -7.24
N TYR A 222 9.36 47.60 -6.12
CA TYR A 222 10.04 47.64 -4.83
C TYR A 222 9.57 46.54 -3.87
N SER A 223 8.28 46.18 -3.86
CA SER A 223 7.69 45.33 -2.81
C SER A 223 6.31 44.77 -3.15
N ILE A 224 5.83 43.86 -2.31
CA ILE A 224 4.41 43.52 -2.23
C ILE A 224 3.67 44.67 -1.55
N THR A 225 2.81 45.33 -2.31
CA THR A 225 2.11 46.54 -1.89
C THR A 225 0.75 46.23 -1.28
N TYR A 226 0.11 45.14 -1.71
CA TYR A 226 -1.27 44.82 -1.39
C TYR A 226 -1.53 43.32 -1.38
N ILE A 227 -2.36 42.87 -0.45
CA ILE A 227 -2.89 41.52 -0.43
C ILE A 227 -4.38 41.55 -0.08
N LYS A 228 -5.18 40.87 -0.90
CA LYS A 228 -6.60 40.60 -0.66
C LYS A 228 -6.83 39.11 -0.60
N ILE A 229 -7.52 38.67 0.44
CA ILE A 229 -7.83 37.25 0.66
C ILE A 229 -9.34 37.06 0.75
N GLU A 230 -9.84 36.11 -0.02
CA GLU A 230 -11.22 35.63 0.04
C GLU A 230 -11.25 34.31 0.82
N TYR A 231 -11.68 34.38 2.07
CA TYR A 231 -11.82 33.23 2.96
C TYR A 231 -13.21 32.60 2.88
N GLU A 232 -13.32 31.31 3.17
CA GLU A 232 -14.58 30.64 3.46
C GLU A 232 -14.82 30.59 4.97
N LYS A 233 -16.04 30.94 5.40
CA LYS A 233 -16.51 30.74 6.77
C LYS A 233 -18.01 30.49 6.75
N ASP A 234 -18.41 29.34 7.27
CA ASP A 234 -19.81 28.90 7.37
C ASP A 234 -20.57 28.99 6.03
N GLY A 235 -19.92 28.58 4.94
CA GLY A 235 -20.49 28.58 3.59
C GLY A 235 -20.51 29.95 2.89
N LYS A 236 -20.06 31.02 3.55
CA LYS A 236 -19.99 32.38 2.98
C LYS A 236 -18.55 32.81 2.69
N VAL A 237 -18.38 33.70 1.72
CA VAL A 237 -17.08 34.32 1.40
C VAL A 237 -16.87 35.55 2.28
N GLN A 238 -15.72 35.64 2.95
CA GLN A 238 -15.29 36.81 3.72
C GLN A 238 -14.01 37.38 3.13
N ILE A 239 -13.98 38.70 2.92
CA ILE A 239 -12.86 39.41 2.30
C ILE A 239 -12.04 40.11 3.37
N ARG A 240 -10.71 40.03 3.26
CA ARG A 240 -9.73 40.82 4.04
C ARG A 240 -8.72 41.44 3.10
N GLU A 241 -8.29 42.66 3.39
CA GLU A 241 -7.41 43.46 2.54
C GLU A 241 -6.38 44.19 3.39
N HIS A 242 -5.12 44.16 2.98
CA HIS A 242 -4.02 44.84 3.67
C HIS A 242 -3.08 45.51 2.67
N GLY A 243 -2.47 46.61 3.09
CA GLY A 243 -1.58 47.41 2.24
C GLY A 243 -2.33 48.38 1.31
N THR A 244 -1.64 48.90 0.31
CA THR A 244 -2.17 49.85 -0.67
C THR A 244 -2.25 49.21 -2.04
N ASN A 245 -3.45 49.11 -2.60
CA ASN A 245 -3.70 48.54 -3.94
C ASN A 245 -2.97 49.36 -5.03
N ARG A 246 -1.72 48.97 -5.32
CA ARG A 246 -0.79 49.63 -6.25
C ARG A 246 0.03 48.56 -6.98
N GLY A 247 0.36 48.81 -8.24
CA GLY A 247 1.09 47.84 -9.07
C GLY A 247 0.17 46.83 -9.74
N GLU A 248 0.75 45.81 -10.35
CA GLU A 248 -0.01 44.79 -11.10
C GLU A 248 -0.70 43.83 -10.13
N LEU A 249 -2.02 43.71 -10.24
CA LEU A 249 -2.80 42.75 -9.45
C LEU A 249 -2.79 41.38 -10.12
N LYS A 250 -2.32 40.37 -9.39
CA LYS A 250 -2.34 38.98 -9.84
C LYS A 250 -3.14 38.13 -8.88
N GLU A 251 -3.86 37.15 -9.42
CA GLU A 251 -4.79 36.33 -8.65
C GLU A 251 -4.36 34.87 -8.60
N PHE A 252 -4.64 34.22 -7.47
CA PHE A 252 -4.47 32.81 -7.26
C PHE A 252 -5.73 32.21 -6.63
N SER A 253 -6.47 31.43 -7.41
CA SER A 253 -7.67 30.72 -6.95
C SER A 253 -7.31 29.34 -6.43
N VAL A 254 -7.94 28.97 -5.31
CA VAL A 254 -7.77 27.67 -4.65
C VAL A 254 -9.06 26.88 -4.85
N ALA A 255 -8.95 25.60 -5.23
CA ALA A 255 -10.09 24.72 -5.51
C ALA A 255 -10.82 24.25 -4.24
N TYR A 256 -11.18 25.18 -3.38
CA TYR A 256 -11.77 24.97 -2.08
C TYR A 256 -13.22 24.41 -2.16
N PRO A 257 -13.60 23.39 -1.37
CA PRO A 257 -12.85 22.79 -0.25
C PRO A 257 -11.95 21.61 -0.65
N ASN A 258 -11.91 21.23 -1.93
CA ASN A 258 -11.22 20.03 -2.41
C ASN A 258 -9.69 20.17 -2.39
N ASP A 259 -9.18 21.40 -2.50
CA ASP A 259 -7.78 21.74 -2.32
C ASP A 259 -7.66 22.94 -1.36
N TYR A 260 -6.49 23.10 -0.74
CA TYR A 260 -6.23 24.14 0.25
C TYR A 260 -4.74 24.44 0.38
N ILE A 261 -4.38 25.66 0.79
CA ILE A 261 -2.99 26.09 0.92
C ILE A 261 -2.33 25.43 2.14
N THR A 262 -1.16 24.82 1.97
CA THR A 262 -0.36 24.15 3.01
C THR A 262 0.96 24.87 3.32
N ALA A 263 1.39 25.78 2.43
CA ALA A 263 2.56 26.61 2.68
C ALA A 263 2.42 28.01 2.06
N VAL A 264 3.05 28.99 2.72
CA VAL A 264 3.24 30.36 2.22
C VAL A 264 4.71 30.68 2.32
N GLY A 265 5.37 31.00 1.22
CA GLY A 265 6.76 31.42 1.22
C GLY A 265 6.97 32.71 0.46
N GLY A 266 8.19 33.24 0.52
CA GLY A 266 8.50 34.54 -0.05
C GLY A 266 9.87 35.05 0.36
N SER A 267 10.10 36.34 0.13
CA SER A 267 11.31 37.03 0.60
C SER A 267 10.98 38.42 1.15
N TYR A 268 11.85 38.95 1.99
CA TYR A 268 11.79 40.34 2.47
C TYR A 268 13.18 40.98 2.47
N ASN A 269 13.24 42.28 2.25
CA ASN A 269 14.50 43.01 2.23
C ASN A 269 14.34 44.45 2.75
N HIS A 270 15.44 45.02 3.24
CA HIS A 270 15.52 46.43 3.55
C HIS A 270 15.52 47.27 2.27
N ILE A 271 14.61 48.23 2.17
CA ILE A 271 14.53 49.21 1.09
C ILE A 271 15.08 50.54 1.62
N TYR A 272 16.30 50.88 1.20
CA TYR A 272 17.02 52.05 1.71
C TYR A 272 16.27 53.37 1.46
N ASP A 273 15.59 53.53 0.33
CA ASP A 273 14.84 54.75 -0.02
C ASP A 273 13.69 55.05 0.96
N TYR A 274 13.14 54.01 1.59
CA TYR A 274 12.07 54.11 2.58
C TYR A 274 12.55 53.80 4.00
N ASP A 275 13.86 53.54 4.15
CA ASP A 275 14.54 53.09 5.36
C ASP A 275 13.72 52.03 6.13
N THR A 276 13.16 51.06 5.41
CA THR A 276 12.25 50.06 5.99
C THR A 276 12.37 48.71 5.30
N THR A 277 12.10 47.64 6.06
CA THR A 277 12.08 46.27 5.54
C THR A 277 10.69 45.91 5.07
N LEU A 278 10.54 45.50 3.80
CA LEU A 278 9.26 45.15 3.19
C LEU A 278 9.29 43.72 2.63
N ILE A 279 8.12 43.09 2.56
CA ILE A 279 7.93 41.84 1.81
C ILE A 279 8.16 42.14 0.32
N LYS A 280 9.05 41.37 -0.30
CA LYS A 280 9.53 41.52 -1.68
C LYS A 280 8.84 40.55 -2.63
N SER A 281 8.63 39.33 -2.18
CA SER A 281 7.94 38.31 -2.96
C SER A 281 7.10 37.38 -2.11
N LEU A 282 6.10 36.73 -2.73
CA LEU A 282 5.26 35.71 -2.13
C LEU A 282 4.95 34.57 -3.12
N TYR A 283 4.79 33.36 -2.60
CA TYR A 283 4.23 32.21 -3.31
C TYR A 283 3.43 31.33 -2.35
N PHE A 284 2.53 30.51 -2.89
CA PHE A 284 1.63 29.64 -2.13
C PHE A 284 1.74 28.21 -2.62
N ARG A 285 1.74 27.22 -1.72
CA ARG A 285 1.65 25.79 -2.07
C ARG A 285 0.37 25.18 -1.53
N THR A 286 -0.27 24.29 -2.28
CA THR A 286 -1.50 23.61 -1.87
C THR A 286 -1.28 22.15 -1.51
N PHE A 287 -2.28 21.53 -0.88
CA PHE A 287 -2.27 20.13 -0.47
C PHE A 287 -2.15 19.18 -1.65
N GLU A 288 -2.81 19.48 -2.78
CA GLU A 288 -2.68 18.68 -4.01
C GLU A 288 -1.31 18.84 -4.71
N GLY A 289 -0.41 19.68 -4.17
CA GLY A 289 0.95 19.89 -4.64
C GLY A 289 1.10 21.04 -5.65
N PHE A 290 0.06 21.86 -5.84
CA PHE A 290 0.13 23.04 -6.72
C PHE A 290 0.95 24.16 -6.05
N THR A 291 1.83 24.83 -6.80
CA THR A 291 2.53 26.05 -6.35
C THR A 291 2.11 27.23 -7.22
N SER A 292 1.72 28.35 -6.61
CA SER A 292 1.38 29.57 -7.33
C SER A 292 2.59 30.13 -8.09
N PRO A 293 2.37 30.97 -9.12
CA PRO A 293 3.44 31.85 -9.60
C PRO A 293 4.03 32.67 -8.46
N LEU A 294 5.30 33.06 -8.61
CA LEU A 294 5.92 34.01 -7.71
C LEU A 294 5.29 35.40 -7.94
N PHE A 295 4.80 36.00 -6.87
CA PHE A 295 4.36 37.39 -6.83
C PHE A 295 5.54 38.25 -6.38
N GLY A 296 5.86 39.34 -7.10
CA GLY A 296 7.03 40.17 -6.81
C GLY A 296 8.37 39.55 -7.25
N GLU A 297 9.48 40.07 -6.73
CA GLU A 297 10.84 39.62 -7.07
C GLU A 297 11.56 39.08 -5.84
N THR A 298 12.21 37.92 -5.95
CA THR A 298 13.00 37.35 -4.85
C THR A 298 14.31 38.13 -4.67
N LYS A 299 14.37 38.95 -3.61
CA LYS A 299 15.58 39.68 -3.17
C LYS A 299 15.57 39.78 -1.65
N GLY A 300 16.72 39.56 -1.02
CA GLY A 300 16.88 39.63 0.44
C GLY A 300 16.74 38.27 1.13
N THR A 301 16.15 38.25 2.32
CA THR A 301 16.00 37.04 3.14
C THR A 301 14.74 36.28 2.76
N GLU A 302 14.89 35.01 2.40
CA GLU A 302 13.78 34.11 2.08
C GLU A 302 13.13 33.56 3.35
N PHE A 303 11.84 33.25 3.25
CA PHE A 303 11.10 32.57 4.32
C PHE A 303 10.05 31.62 3.74
N GLU A 304 9.67 30.64 4.54
CA GLU A 304 8.56 29.76 4.24
C GLU A 304 7.87 29.32 5.53
N PHE A 305 6.56 29.53 5.59
CA PHE A 305 5.68 29.00 6.63
C PHE A 305 4.98 27.76 6.08
N LYS A 306 5.08 26.65 6.80
CA LYS A 306 4.52 25.35 6.42
C LYS A 306 3.66 24.80 7.55
N GLY A 307 2.44 24.38 7.26
CA GLY A 307 1.63 23.65 8.23
C GLY A 307 2.24 22.29 8.58
N GLU A 308 2.35 21.97 9.87
CA GLU A 308 2.77 20.65 10.33
C GLU A 308 1.84 19.56 9.75
N ASN A 309 2.42 18.46 9.25
CA ASN A 309 1.70 17.36 8.58
C ASN A 309 0.75 17.79 7.44
N GLY A 310 1.05 18.88 6.73
CA GLY A 310 0.19 19.38 5.65
C GLY A 310 -1.01 20.19 6.15
N GLY A 311 -0.89 20.81 7.32
CA GLY A 311 -1.89 21.72 7.87
C GLY A 311 -2.34 22.81 6.90
N LYS A 312 -3.64 23.11 6.93
CA LYS A 312 -4.34 24.05 6.06
C LYS A 312 -4.17 25.50 6.51
N LEU A 313 -3.94 26.44 5.59
CA LEU A 313 -3.91 27.87 5.88
C LEU A 313 -5.32 28.38 6.22
N LEU A 314 -5.44 29.01 7.39
CA LEU A 314 -6.70 29.48 7.97
C LEU A 314 -6.78 31.00 8.15
N GLY A 315 -5.66 31.72 8.05
CA GLY A 315 -5.63 33.18 8.22
C GLY A 315 -4.23 33.77 8.09
N PHE A 316 -4.15 35.09 7.92
CA PHE A 316 -2.91 35.88 7.93
C PHE A 316 -2.88 36.88 9.09
N HIS A 317 -1.68 37.17 9.57
CA HIS A 317 -1.39 38.28 10.49
C HIS A 317 -0.11 38.96 10.07
N GLY A 318 0.10 40.22 10.46
CA GLY A 318 1.30 40.92 10.01
C GLY A 318 1.28 42.41 10.30
N ARG A 319 2.04 43.15 9.49
CA ARG A 319 2.13 44.62 9.51
C ARG A 319 2.00 45.14 8.10
N ALA A 320 1.15 46.13 7.89
CA ALA A 320 0.97 46.78 6.60
C ALA A 320 0.66 48.27 6.75
N GLY A 321 1.09 49.04 5.75
CA GLY A 321 0.78 50.46 5.59
C GLY A 321 0.74 50.81 4.11
N TYR A 322 1.75 51.54 3.64
CA TYR A 322 1.94 51.83 2.20
C TYR A 322 2.33 50.59 1.36
N ALA A 323 2.81 49.54 2.03
CA ALA A 323 3.14 48.22 1.49
C ALA A 323 2.97 47.16 2.59
N ILE A 324 3.27 45.89 2.31
CA ILE A 324 3.30 44.82 3.30
C ILE A 324 4.67 44.81 3.97
N ASP A 325 4.75 45.29 5.21
CA ASP A 325 5.99 45.34 5.99
C ASP A 325 6.41 43.96 6.48
N ALA A 326 5.48 43.20 7.06
CA ALA A 326 5.73 41.85 7.57
C ALA A 326 4.51 40.95 7.45
N LEU A 327 4.74 39.66 7.26
CA LEU A 327 3.69 38.66 7.08
C LEU A 327 3.93 37.43 7.94
N GLY A 328 2.86 36.93 8.53
CA GLY A 328 2.74 35.68 9.26
C GLY A 328 1.45 34.97 8.89
N ALA A 329 1.36 33.69 9.21
CA ALA A 329 0.27 32.82 8.78
C ALA A 329 -0.21 31.90 9.90
N HIS A 330 -1.50 31.56 9.88
CA HIS A 330 -2.12 30.59 10.78
C HIS A 330 -2.45 29.32 10.01
N PHE A 331 -1.89 28.18 10.42
CA PHE A 331 -2.19 26.86 9.83
C PHE A 331 -2.95 25.97 10.81
N SER A 332 -3.80 25.07 10.34
CA SER A 332 -4.43 24.05 11.19
C SER A 332 -3.39 23.05 11.70
N SER A 333 -3.34 22.78 13.00
CA SER A 333 -2.55 21.68 13.57
C SER A 333 -3.31 20.34 13.47
N SER A 334 -2.71 19.29 12.91
CA SER A 334 -3.41 18.04 12.57
C SER A 334 -3.65 17.10 13.77
N SER A 335 -4.91 16.68 13.96
CA SER A 335 -5.26 15.35 14.48
C SER A 335 -6.46 14.82 13.71
N SER A 336 -6.30 13.65 13.08
CA SER A 336 -7.25 12.85 12.28
C SER A 336 -7.73 13.39 10.92
N SER A 337 -7.71 12.46 9.96
CA SER A 337 -8.20 12.52 8.60
C SER A 337 -9.69 12.84 8.52
N SER A 338 -10.03 14.01 7.98
CA SER A 338 -11.34 14.22 7.36
C SER A 338 -11.26 13.82 5.89
N THR A 339 -11.89 12.71 5.53
CA THR A 339 -12.13 12.29 4.14
C THR A 339 -12.98 13.36 3.43
N PRO A 340 -12.65 13.78 2.20
CA PRO A 340 -13.56 14.57 1.37
C PRO A 340 -14.81 13.73 1.01
N PRO A 341 -15.96 14.36 0.72
CA PRO A 341 -17.16 13.64 0.34
C PRO A 341 -16.93 12.81 -0.92
N ASN A 342 -17.26 11.54 -0.77
CA ASN A 342 -17.27 10.51 -1.80
C ASN A 342 -18.14 10.95 -3.01
N LYS A 343 -17.51 11.26 -4.14
CA LYS A 343 -18.17 11.51 -5.44
C LYS A 343 -17.38 10.90 -6.59
N GLU A 344 -17.15 9.59 -6.54
CA GLU A 344 -16.54 8.84 -7.65
C GLU A 344 -17.45 8.67 -8.89
N ASN A 345 -18.68 9.20 -8.88
CA ASN A 345 -19.65 8.99 -9.96
C ASN A 345 -19.98 10.21 -10.86
N GLN A 346 -19.18 11.29 -10.88
CA GLN A 346 -19.61 12.50 -11.62
C GLN A 346 -18.66 13.18 -12.62
N ASN A 347 -17.49 12.65 -13.00
CA ASN A 347 -16.77 13.25 -14.15
C ASN A 347 -15.97 12.21 -14.95
N LYS A 348 -16.38 11.95 -16.20
CA LYS A 348 -15.65 11.11 -17.16
C LYS A 348 -15.32 11.94 -18.39
N MET A 349 -14.09 12.45 -18.50
CA MET A 349 -13.66 13.25 -19.67
C MET A 349 -13.72 12.41 -20.95
N SER A 350 -14.39 12.90 -21.98
CA SER A 350 -14.62 12.16 -23.24
C SER A 350 -14.00 12.82 -24.46
N LYS A 351 -13.96 14.17 -24.52
CA LYS A 351 -13.42 14.91 -25.67
C LYS A 351 -12.70 16.17 -25.23
N ILE A 352 -11.64 16.51 -25.96
CA ILE A 352 -10.88 17.75 -25.82
C ILE A 352 -10.87 18.44 -27.19
N TYR A 353 -11.32 19.70 -27.26
CA TYR A 353 -11.21 20.54 -28.45
C TYR A 353 -10.19 21.64 -28.25
N ILE A 354 -9.50 22.00 -29.32
CA ILE A 354 -8.43 23.00 -29.30
C ILE A 354 -8.64 23.96 -30.48
N SER A 355 -8.53 25.26 -30.25
CA SER A 355 -8.42 26.30 -31.28
C SER A 355 -7.13 27.08 -31.11
N SER A 356 -6.56 27.50 -32.24
CA SER A 356 -5.35 28.32 -32.30
C SER A 356 -5.53 29.48 -33.26
N GLY A 357 -4.84 30.57 -32.99
CA GLY A 357 -4.76 31.76 -33.82
C GLY A 357 -3.34 32.13 -34.20
N ASN A 358 -3.17 33.36 -34.70
CA ASN A 358 -1.90 33.87 -35.24
C ASN A 358 -0.79 34.05 -34.19
N GLY A 359 -1.07 33.83 -32.90
CA GLY A 359 -0.10 33.97 -31.81
C GLY A 359 0.01 32.77 -30.87
N GLY A 360 -0.67 31.65 -31.13
CA GLY A 360 -0.63 30.46 -30.27
C GLY A 360 -2.01 29.81 -30.05
N ILE A 361 -2.12 29.00 -29.00
CA ILE A 361 -3.37 28.33 -28.59
C ILE A 361 -4.33 29.38 -27.99
N GLU A 362 -5.47 29.59 -28.64
CA GLU A 362 -6.50 30.56 -28.24
C GLU A 362 -7.54 29.95 -27.30
N GLN A 363 -7.93 28.68 -27.53
CA GLN A 363 -9.00 28.00 -26.79
C GLN A 363 -8.72 26.51 -26.57
N ILE A 364 -9.08 25.99 -25.39
CA ILE A 364 -9.23 24.55 -25.12
C ILE A 364 -10.58 24.30 -24.44
N LYS A 365 -11.29 23.25 -24.85
CA LYS A 365 -12.62 22.91 -24.35
C LYS A 365 -12.75 21.43 -24.02
N PHE A 366 -13.18 21.13 -22.80
CA PHE A 366 -13.35 19.75 -22.31
C PHE A 366 -14.82 19.35 -22.31
N TYR A 367 -15.11 18.09 -22.62
CA TYR A 367 -16.43 17.48 -22.52
C TYR A 367 -16.39 16.30 -21.55
N ASN A 368 -17.39 16.20 -20.68
CA ASN A 368 -17.50 15.15 -19.68
C ASN A 368 -18.78 14.33 -19.92
N VAL A 369 -18.78 13.06 -19.55
CA VAL A 369 -19.98 12.21 -19.55
C VAL A 369 -20.53 12.16 -18.13
N GLU A 370 -21.74 12.69 -17.96
CA GLU A 370 -22.54 12.58 -16.74
C GLU A 370 -23.80 11.77 -17.05
N ASN A 371 -24.05 10.66 -16.34
CA ASN A 371 -25.23 9.80 -16.51
C ASN A 371 -25.48 9.32 -17.96
N GLY A 372 -24.41 9.03 -18.71
CA GLY A 372 -24.50 8.56 -20.11
C GLY A 372 -24.76 9.68 -21.14
N VAL A 373 -24.88 10.93 -20.69
CA VAL A 373 -25.06 12.11 -21.57
C VAL A 373 -23.74 12.89 -21.60
N THR A 374 -23.27 13.23 -22.80
CA THR A 374 -22.10 14.12 -22.95
C THR A 374 -22.54 15.54 -22.59
N LYS A 375 -21.99 16.09 -21.51
CA LYS A 375 -22.16 17.48 -21.11
C LYS A 375 -20.91 18.29 -21.43
N GLU A 376 -21.16 19.55 -21.77
CA GLU A 376 -20.13 20.54 -22.00
C GLU A 376 -19.44 20.89 -20.67
N GLY A 377 -18.13 20.70 -20.61
CA GLY A 377 -17.29 21.07 -19.47
C GLY A 377 -16.87 22.54 -19.53
N SER A 378 -15.99 22.93 -18.60
CA SER A 378 -15.50 24.29 -18.46
C SER A 378 -14.78 24.82 -19.72
N PHE A 379 -15.00 26.10 -20.00
CA PHE A 379 -14.44 26.85 -21.13
C PHE A 379 -13.10 27.50 -20.74
N HIS A 380 -12.08 27.40 -21.59
CA HIS A 380 -10.75 28.00 -21.35
C HIS A 380 -10.23 28.71 -22.60
N GLY A 381 -10.07 30.05 -22.55
CA GLY A 381 -9.54 30.88 -23.66
C GLY A 381 -10.49 31.98 -24.16
N VAL A 382 -10.13 32.70 -25.24
CA VAL A 382 -11.03 33.65 -25.95
C VAL A 382 -11.68 32.91 -27.13
N LYS A 383 -12.94 33.20 -27.45
CA LYS A 383 -13.68 32.50 -28.51
C LYS A 383 -13.03 32.78 -29.88
N GLY A 384 -12.14 31.88 -30.31
CA GLY A 384 -11.53 31.89 -31.63
C GLY A 384 -12.59 31.73 -32.72
N LYS A 385 -12.36 32.34 -33.89
CA LYS A 385 -13.35 32.32 -34.98
C LYS A 385 -13.49 30.95 -35.66
N ASN A 386 -12.59 29.98 -35.44
CA ASN A 386 -12.63 28.62 -36.00
C ASN A 386 -12.04 27.55 -35.06
N ILE A 387 -12.68 26.38 -34.97
CA ILE A 387 -12.18 25.18 -34.25
C ILE A 387 -11.29 24.36 -35.20
N ILE A 388 -10.12 23.91 -34.76
CA ILE A 388 -9.12 23.28 -35.65
C ILE A 388 -8.79 21.83 -35.29
N SER A 389 -8.85 21.41 -34.02
CA SER A 389 -8.44 20.05 -33.64
C SER A 389 -9.24 19.45 -32.47
N MET A 390 -9.40 18.13 -32.49
CA MET A 390 -10.15 17.34 -31.50
C MET A 390 -9.35 16.10 -31.09
N PHE A 391 -9.25 15.85 -29.78
CA PHE A 391 -8.75 14.61 -29.19
C PHE A 391 -9.91 13.84 -28.54
N LEU A 392 -10.08 12.57 -28.91
CA LEU A 392 -11.14 11.69 -28.43
C LEU A 392 -10.55 10.69 -27.41
N ILE A 393 -11.17 10.59 -26.23
CA ILE A 393 -10.90 9.54 -25.25
C ILE A 393 -11.95 8.45 -25.48
N SER A 394 -11.51 7.28 -25.95
CA SER A 394 -12.40 6.37 -26.69
C SER A 394 -13.35 5.57 -25.80
N ASN A 395 -12.98 5.34 -24.52
CA ASN A 395 -13.81 4.54 -23.61
C ASN A 395 -13.71 4.97 -22.12
N PRO A 396 -14.27 6.11 -21.69
CA PRO A 396 -14.29 6.51 -20.28
C PRO A 396 -15.24 5.60 -19.47
N PRO A 397 -14.80 4.88 -18.42
CA PRO A 397 -13.70 5.20 -17.51
C PRO A 397 -12.38 4.43 -17.73
N ASP A 398 -12.34 3.53 -18.72
CA ASP A 398 -11.23 2.61 -18.94
C ASP A 398 -10.00 3.28 -19.58
N GLU A 399 -10.17 4.45 -20.18
CA GLU A 399 -9.08 5.29 -20.69
C GLU A 399 -9.17 6.67 -20.04
N TYR A 400 -8.06 7.18 -19.51
CA TYR A 400 -7.98 8.47 -18.85
C TYR A 400 -6.66 9.19 -19.12
N LEU A 401 -6.69 10.53 -19.08
CA LEU A 401 -5.53 11.37 -19.36
C LEU A 401 -4.49 11.26 -18.23
N VAL A 402 -3.23 10.99 -18.56
CA VAL A 402 -2.12 10.79 -17.61
C VAL A 402 -1.04 11.86 -17.72
N SER A 403 -0.84 12.46 -18.90
CA SER A 403 0.05 13.59 -19.05
C SER A 403 -0.36 14.57 -20.14
N VAL A 404 0.10 15.81 -19.99
CA VAL A 404 0.01 16.88 -20.99
C VAL A 404 1.42 17.43 -21.21
N GLU A 405 1.88 17.44 -22.45
CA GLU A 405 3.17 18.01 -22.88
C GLU A 405 2.89 19.26 -23.71
N SER A 406 3.57 20.37 -23.46
CA SER A 406 3.37 21.60 -24.22
C SER A 406 4.59 22.53 -24.10
N TRP A 407 4.57 23.67 -24.80
CA TRP A 407 5.69 24.62 -24.90
C TRP A 407 5.15 26.04 -24.93
N TYR A 408 5.85 26.97 -24.26
CA TYR A 408 5.57 28.40 -24.33
C TYR A 408 6.73 29.17 -24.93
N ASP A 409 6.42 30.25 -25.65
CA ASP A 409 7.39 31.17 -26.22
C ASP A 409 7.93 32.17 -25.18
N SER A 410 8.82 33.08 -25.60
CA SER A 410 9.39 34.14 -24.75
C SER A 410 8.35 35.14 -24.21
N SER A 411 7.13 35.14 -24.74
CA SER A 411 5.99 35.93 -24.27
C SER A 411 5.06 35.14 -23.34
N ASN A 412 5.47 33.92 -22.95
CA ASN A 412 4.72 32.96 -22.15
C ASN A 412 3.42 32.46 -22.81
N VAL A 413 3.32 32.47 -24.15
CA VAL A 413 2.13 31.99 -24.88
C VAL A 413 2.34 30.54 -25.34
N PHE A 414 1.36 29.65 -25.14
CA PHE A 414 1.47 28.26 -25.61
C PHE A 414 1.36 28.14 -27.12
N GLN A 415 2.32 27.46 -27.72
CA GLN A 415 2.42 27.30 -29.17
C GLN A 415 1.94 25.93 -29.66
N GLY A 416 2.08 24.88 -28.84
CA GLY A 416 1.61 23.53 -29.15
C GLY A 416 1.36 22.69 -27.91
N ILE A 417 0.48 21.69 -28.01
CA ILE A 417 0.08 20.82 -26.89
C ILE A 417 -0.11 19.38 -27.36
N LYS A 418 0.23 18.43 -26.51
CA LYS A 418 0.09 17.00 -26.73
C LYS A 418 -0.50 16.34 -25.48
N PHE A 419 -1.42 15.42 -25.71
CA PHE A 419 -2.16 14.71 -24.67
C PHE A 419 -1.76 13.24 -24.67
N LYS A 420 -1.54 12.66 -23.48
CA LYS A 420 -1.27 11.23 -23.31
C LYS A 420 -2.26 10.64 -22.32
N THR A 421 -2.86 9.52 -22.68
CA THR A 421 -3.70 8.68 -21.81
C THR A 421 -2.91 7.46 -21.32
N ASP A 422 -3.49 6.66 -20.44
CA ASP A 422 -2.94 5.38 -20.00
C ASP A 422 -2.84 4.35 -21.14
N LYS A 423 -3.53 4.58 -22.27
CA LYS A 423 -3.60 3.64 -23.41
C LYS A 423 -3.12 4.22 -24.75
N ASN A 424 -3.11 5.55 -24.90
CA ASN A 424 -2.85 6.21 -26.17
C ASN A 424 -2.08 7.53 -25.99
N SER A 425 -1.55 8.07 -27.08
CA SER A 425 -0.93 9.39 -27.12
C SER A 425 -1.38 10.11 -28.39
N SER A 426 -1.68 11.40 -28.28
CA SER A 426 -1.91 12.25 -29.45
C SER A 426 -0.59 12.64 -30.11
N ASP A 427 -0.67 13.07 -31.38
CA ASP A 427 0.33 13.95 -31.99
C ASP A 427 0.25 15.35 -31.35
N PHE A 428 1.23 16.21 -31.65
CA PHE A 428 1.16 17.62 -31.23
C PHE A 428 0.08 18.36 -32.00
N PHE A 429 -0.79 19.05 -31.26
CA PHE A 429 -1.74 20.01 -31.80
C PHE A 429 -1.07 21.40 -31.90
N CYS A 430 -1.31 22.10 -33.01
CA CYS A 430 -0.78 23.43 -33.37
C CYS A 430 0.71 23.44 -33.81
N TYR A 431 1.52 24.44 -33.42
CA TYR A 431 2.86 24.65 -33.96
C TYR A 431 3.93 23.90 -33.16
N LYS A 432 4.85 23.21 -33.85
CA LYS A 432 6.10 22.69 -33.27
C LYS A 432 7.24 23.63 -33.69
N LEU A 433 7.70 24.48 -32.78
CA LEU A 433 8.90 25.29 -32.99
C LEU A 433 10.17 24.45 -32.79
N SER A 434 11.29 24.94 -33.32
CA SER A 434 12.61 24.33 -33.14
C SER A 434 13.02 24.34 -31.65
N GLU A 435 13.89 23.42 -31.22
CA GLU A 435 14.30 23.27 -29.81
C GLU A 435 14.95 24.55 -29.22
N ASP A 436 15.31 25.52 -30.08
CA ASP A 436 15.98 26.76 -29.71
C ASP A 436 15.02 27.95 -29.43
N ASP A 437 13.71 27.83 -29.72
CA ASP A 437 12.78 28.97 -29.74
C ASP A 437 11.67 28.95 -28.64
N GLY A 438 11.63 27.95 -27.76
CA GLY A 438 10.57 27.83 -26.73
C GLY A 438 10.94 26.97 -25.53
N THR A 439 10.28 27.19 -24.39
CA THR A 439 10.54 26.41 -23.15
C THR A 439 9.55 25.25 -23.03
N PRO A 440 10.00 23.98 -23.02
CA PRO A 440 9.14 22.82 -22.81
C PRO A 440 8.60 22.76 -21.39
N PHE A 441 7.39 22.25 -21.23
CA PHE A 441 6.89 21.78 -19.93
C PHE A 441 6.02 20.54 -20.09
N SER A 442 6.05 19.69 -19.07
CA SER A 442 5.21 18.50 -18.98
C SER A 442 4.46 18.48 -17.66
N LEU A 443 3.16 18.25 -17.71
CA LEU A 443 2.30 18.02 -16.55
C LEU A 443 2.01 16.53 -16.46
N GLN A 444 2.70 15.85 -15.54
CA GLN A 444 2.48 14.45 -15.19
C GLN A 444 2.74 14.28 -13.69
N VAL A 445 1.83 13.63 -12.97
CA VAL A 445 2.03 13.25 -11.57
C VAL A 445 1.87 11.76 -11.45
N LYS A 446 2.88 11.12 -10.86
CA LYS A 446 2.93 9.68 -10.62
C LYS A 446 1.68 9.25 -9.83
N ASP A 447 1.03 8.18 -10.27
CA ASP A 447 -0.15 7.59 -9.62
C ASP A 447 -1.38 8.52 -9.57
N LYS A 448 -1.47 9.52 -10.46
CA LYS A 448 -2.66 10.39 -10.57
C LYS A 448 -3.17 10.49 -12.02
N LYS A 449 -4.49 10.57 -12.21
CA LYS A 449 -5.13 10.90 -13.51
C LYS A 449 -5.46 12.39 -13.60
N ILE A 450 -5.41 12.95 -14.80
CA ILE A 450 -5.76 14.35 -15.08
C ILE A 450 -7.27 14.47 -15.29
N MET A 451 -7.94 15.20 -14.40
CA MET A 451 -9.40 15.40 -14.38
C MET A 451 -9.85 16.70 -15.05
N GLY A 452 -8.91 17.59 -15.38
CA GLY A 452 -9.18 18.86 -16.03
C GLY A 452 -7.93 19.74 -16.09
N VAL A 453 -8.03 20.88 -16.77
CA VAL A 453 -7.00 21.92 -16.85
C VAL A 453 -7.63 23.24 -16.40
N HIS A 454 -6.95 24.07 -15.60
CA HIS A 454 -7.31 25.45 -15.26
C HIS A 454 -6.23 26.42 -15.78
N LYS A 455 -6.56 27.70 -16.08
CA LYS A 455 -5.75 28.92 -15.78
C LYS A 455 -6.13 30.16 -16.64
N PHE A 456 -5.42 31.24 -16.30
CA PHE A 456 -5.34 32.63 -16.77
C PHE A 456 -5.23 32.78 -18.30
N ALA A 457 -6.10 33.59 -18.88
CA ALA A 457 -6.07 34.00 -20.28
C ALA A 457 -6.25 35.52 -20.36
N ASP A 458 -5.43 36.17 -21.18
CA ASP A 458 -5.75 37.47 -21.75
C ASP A 458 -6.26 37.23 -23.18
N SER A 459 -5.49 37.53 -24.23
CA SER A 459 -5.84 37.17 -25.63
C SER A 459 -5.48 35.72 -26.03
N ASN A 460 -4.53 35.07 -25.35
CA ASN A 460 -4.03 33.71 -25.60
C ASN A 460 -3.90 32.90 -24.29
N LEU A 461 -3.70 31.57 -24.38
CA LEU A 461 -3.42 30.71 -23.22
C LEU A 461 -1.98 30.98 -22.72
N ASN A 462 -1.84 31.48 -21.48
CA ASN A 462 -0.54 31.92 -20.93
C ASN A 462 -0.04 31.09 -19.75
N SER A 463 -0.91 30.27 -19.15
CA SER A 463 -0.46 29.21 -18.24
C SER A 463 -1.53 28.11 -18.21
N PRO A 464 -1.25 26.79 -18.16
CA PRO A 464 -2.19 25.78 -17.68
C PRO A 464 -1.73 25.22 -16.33
N GLY A 465 -2.67 24.90 -15.46
CA GLY A 465 -2.51 23.99 -14.34
C GLY A 465 -3.49 22.83 -14.54
N THR A 466 -3.19 21.65 -14.04
CA THR A 466 -4.00 20.44 -14.25
C THR A 466 -4.55 19.95 -12.92
N TYR A 467 -5.82 19.54 -12.88
CA TYR A 467 -6.39 18.83 -11.75
C TYR A 467 -5.92 17.38 -11.79
N PHE A 468 -5.22 16.92 -10.75
CA PHE A 468 -4.80 15.53 -10.61
C PHE A 468 -5.61 14.86 -9.50
N VAL A 469 -6.07 13.63 -9.70
CA VAL A 469 -6.69 12.80 -8.64
C VAL A 469 -5.91 11.51 -8.50
N LEU A 470 -5.68 11.07 -7.26
CA LEU A 470 -5.04 9.78 -6.94
C LEU A 470 -5.75 8.65 -7.70
N ILE A 471 -4.98 7.82 -8.39
CA ILE A 471 -5.43 6.52 -8.86
C ILE A 471 -5.61 5.70 -7.57
N HIS A 472 -6.81 5.73 -6.99
CA HIS A 472 -7.21 4.65 -6.10
C HIS A 472 -7.06 3.40 -6.95
N SER A 473 -6.25 2.45 -6.49
CA SER A 473 -6.07 1.16 -7.14
C SER A 473 -7.45 0.66 -7.53
N SER A 474 -7.83 0.81 -8.80
CA SER A 474 -9.10 0.32 -9.27
C SER A 474 -9.01 -1.17 -9.02
N SER A 475 -9.82 -1.68 -8.10
CA SER A 475 -9.84 -3.11 -7.81
C SER A 475 -10.21 -3.78 -9.13
N LEU A 476 -9.24 -4.42 -9.76
CA LEU A 476 -9.43 -5.03 -11.05
C LEU A 476 -10.30 -6.27 -10.80
N LYS A 477 -11.45 -6.30 -11.46
CA LYS A 477 -12.29 -7.50 -11.44
C LYS A 477 -11.60 -8.56 -12.30
N VAL A 478 -11.07 -9.60 -11.67
CA VAL A 478 -10.46 -10.72 -12.40
C VAL A 478 -11.59 -11.60 -12.96
N GLU A 479 -11.50 -11.93 -14.26
CA GLU A 479 -12.56 -12.64 -15.00
C GLU A 479 -12.72 -14.12 -14.61
N ALA A 480 -13.78 -14.72 -15.15
CA ALA A 480 -14.27 -16.06 -14.86
C ALA A 480 -13.35 -17.23 -15.18
N LYS A 481 -13.12 -18.09 -14.18
CA LYS A 481 -12.70 -19.48 -14.36
C LYS A 481 -13.49 -20.38 -13.40
N GLY A 482 -14.13 -21.42 -13.94
CA GLY A 482 -15.07 -22.30 -13.23
C GLY A 482 -16.36 -22.56 -14.01
N GLY A 483 -17.28 -23.33 -13.44
CA GLY A 483 -18.51 -23.76 -14.10
C GLY A 483 -19.56 -22.66 -14.24
N ILE A 484 -20.37 -22.72 -15.29
CA ILE A 484 -21.50 -21.80 -15.56
C ILE A 484 -22.77 -22.10 -14.74
N GLY A 485 -22.63 -22.86 -13.64
CA GLY A 485 -23.75 -23.28 -12.81
C GLY A 485 -24.02 -22.34 -11.64
N GLY A 486 -25.23 -22.46 -11.07
CA GLY A 486 -25.66 -21.71 -9.88
C GLY A 486 -26.05 -20.25 -10.15
N GLU A 487 -26.49 -19.60 -9.09
CA GLU A 487 -26.77 -18.16 -9.08
C GLU A 487 -25.47 -17.39 -8.89
N THR A 488 -25.30 -16.29 -9.63
CA THR A 488 -24.11 -15.44 -9.52
C THR A 488 -24.17 -14.60 -8.26
N PHE A 489 -23.04 -14.47 -7.59
CA PHE A 489 -22.86 -13.56 -6.46
C PHE A 489 -21.70 -12.60 -6.71
N ASP A 490 -21.78 -11.42 -6.10
CA ASP A 490 -20.74 -10.41 -6.17
C ASP A 490 -20.71 -9.66 -4.83
N ASP A 491 -19.67 -9.89 -4.04
CA ASP A 491 -19.55 -9.25 -2.73
C ASP A 491 -19.12 -7.78 -2.86
N GLY A 492 -18.53 -7.42 -4.01
CA GLY A 492 -17.85 -6.14 -4.21
C GLY A 492 -16.41 -6.14 -3.68
N ALA A 493 -15.77 -4.97 -3.77
CA ALA A 493 -14.44 -4.74 -3.22
C ALA A 493 -14.51 -4.10 -1.83
N PHE A 494 -13.63 -4.55 -0.94
CA PHE A 494 -13.49 -4.11 0.45
C PHE A 494 -12.04 -3.68 0.72
N ASP A 495 -11.75 -3.21 1.92
CA ASP A 495 -10.38 -2.83 2.28
C ASP A 495 -9.50 -4.07 2.46
N ASN A 496 -10.04 -5.14 3.05
CA ASN A 496 -9.32 -6.40 3.25
C ASN A 496 -10.24 -7.62 3.46
N VAL A 497 -9.69 -8.82 3.26
CA VAL A 497 -10.30 -10.09 3.68
C VAL A 497 -9.65 -10.50 5.00
N ARG A 498 -10.47 -10.80 6.01
CA ARG A 498 -10.02 -11.01 7.39
C ARG A 498 -10.21 -12.43 7.87
N LYS A 499 -11.25 -13.08 7.38
CA LYS A 499 -11.48 -14.48 7.66
C LYS A 499 -12.21 -15.13 6.51
N VAL A 500 -11.83 -16.35 6.19
CA VAL A 500 -12.52 -17.19 5.22
C VAL A 500 -13.01 -18.43 5.94
N TYR A 501 -14.26 -18.81 5.70
CA TYR A 501 -14.84 -20.07 6.16
C TYR A 501 -15.17 -20.90 4.94
N VAL A 502 -14.73 -22.15 4.92
CA VAL A 502 -14.99 -23.09 3.81
C VAL A 502 -15.71 -24.31 4.36
N GLY A 503 -16.90 -24.58 3.84
CA GLY A 503 -17.66 -25.79 4.14
C GLY A 503 -17.53 -26.79 3.00
N GLN A 504 -16.99 -27.97 3.32
CA GLN A 504 -16.80 -29.04 2.34
C GLN A 504 -18.08 -29.88 2.19
N GLY A 505 -18.39 -30.26 0.95
CA GLY A 505 -19.29 -31.36 0.62
C GLY A 505 -18.52 -32.65 0.36
N ASP A 506 -19.20 -33.71 -0.07
CA ASP A 506 -18.60 -35.04 -0.20
C ASP A 506 -17.38 -35.08 -1.14
N SER A 507 -17.32 -34.19 -2.14
CA SER A 507 -16.19 -34.10 -3.09
C SER A 507 -15.98 -32.69 -3.66
N CYS A 508 -16.57 -31.65 -3.06
CA CYS A 508 -16.46 -30.27 -3.55
C CYS A 508 -16.58 -29.23 -2.44
N VAL A 509 -16.30 -27.97 -2.75
CA VAL A 509 -16.58 -26.85 -1.86
C VAL A 509 -18.08 -26.54 -1.94
N ALA A 510 -18.81 -26.81 -0.86
CA ALA A 510 -20.26 -26.64 -0.81
C ALA A 510 -20.69 -25.26 -0.33
N TYR A 511 -19.90 -24.67 0.56
CA TYR A 511 -20.19 -23.39 1.21
C TYR A 511 -18.91 -22.56 1.36
N ILE A 512 -19.03 -21.26 1.18
CA ILE A 512 -17.95 -20.32 1.47
C ILE A 512 -18.52 -19.07 2.12
N LYS A 513 -17.85 -18.56 3.16
CA LYS A 513 -18.17 -17.30 3.79
C LYS A 513 -16.91 -16.47 3.97
N PHE A 514 -17.03 -15.20 3.67
CA PHE A 514 -15.97 -14.23 3.83
C PHE A 514 -16.35 -13.23 4.92
N GLU A 515 -15.40 -12.91 5.79
CA GLU A 515 -15.44 -11.75 6.67
C GLU A 515 -14.48 -10.71 6.12
N TYR A 516 -15.03 -9.60 5.64
CA TYR A 516 -14.31 -8.48 5.08
C TYR A 516 -14.16 -7.34 6.09
N GLU A 517 -13.19 -6.48 5.84
CA GLU A 517 -13.06 -5.19 6.49
C GLU A 517 -13.35 -4.06 5.51
N LYS A 518 -14.21 -3.12 5.89
CA LYS A 518 -14.51 -1.92 5.12
C LYS A 518 -14.75 -0.74 6.06
N ASP A 519 -14.01 0.33 5.87
CA ASP A 519 -14.03 1.53 6.72
C ASP A 519 -13.88 1.19 8.22
N GLY A 520 -13.04 0.19 8.53
CA GLY A 520 -12.79 -0.31 9.90
C GLY A 520 -13.93 -1.13 10.52
N LYS A 521 -14.95 -1.52 9.74
CA LYS A 521 -16.04 -2.41 10.17
C LYS A 521 -15.90 -3.80 9.55
N ARG A 522 -16.40 -4.81 10.27
CA ARG A 522 -16.52 -6.19 9.75
C ARG A 522 -17.85 -6.35 9.00
N GLU A 523 -17.77 -6.85 7.78
CA GLU A 523 -18.92 -7.26 6.97
C GLU A 523 -18.78 -8.72 6.60
N THR A 524 -19.88 -9.47 6.55
CA THR A 524 -19.82 -10.90 6.20
C THR A 524 -20.74 -11.23 5.05
N GLN A 525 -20.22 -11.98 4.08
CA GLN A 525 -20.98 -12.50 2.95
C GLN A 525 -20.82 -14.01 2.88
N GLU A 526 -21.88 -14.73 2.53
CA GLU A 526 -21.88 -16.20 2.48
C GLU A 526 -22.60 -16.73 1.24
N HIS A 527 -22.06 -17.81 0.68
CA HIS A 527 -22.49 -18.40 -0.59
C HIS A 527 -22.46 -19.93 -0.52
N GLY A 528 -23.37 -20.58 -1.24
CA GLY A 528 -23.53 -22.03 -1.16
C GLY A 528 -24.31 -22.50 0.08
N LYS A 529 -24.27 -23.80 0.36
CA LYS A 529 -25.07 -24.41 1.44
C LYS A 529 -24.20 -25.21 2.42
N LYS A 530 -24.36 -24.90 3.71
CA LYS A 530 -23.66 -25.61 4.79
C LYS A 530 -24.03 -27.09 4.78
N THR A 531 -23.03 -27.93 4.93
CA THR A 531 -23.18 -29.39 5.02
C THR A 531 -23.10 -29.84 6.48
N ARG A 532 -23.35 -31.13 6.73
CA ARG A 532 -23.20 -31.72 8.07
C ARG A 532 -21.74 -31.83 8.51
N LEU A 533 -20.78 -31.61 7.61
CA LEU A 533 -19.34 -31.67 7.89
C LEU A 533 -18.81 -30.42 8.59
N GLY A 534 -19.62 -29.35 8.69
CA GLY A 534 -19.22 -28.09 9.32
C GLY A 534 -18.41 -27.19 8.39
N THR A 535 -17.68 -26.24 8.98
CA THR A 535 -16.84 -25.28 8.25
C THR A 535 -15.47 -25.22 8.88
N GLU A 536 -14.43 -25.19 8.06
CA GLU A 536 -13.07 -24.87 8.46
C GLU A 536 -12.82 -23.38 8.19
N ASP A 537 -11.90 -22.76 8.93
CA ASP A 537 -11.60 -21.34 8.78
C ASP A 537 -10.11 -21.03 8.58
N PHE A 538 -9.87 -19.92 7.89
CA PHE A 538 -8.56 -19.33 7.68
C PHE A 538 -8.61 -17.85 8.07
N GLU A 539 -7.89 -17.49 9.11
CA GLU A 539 -7.84 -16.12 9.63
C GLU A 539 -6.62 -15.38 9.09
N VAL A 540 -6.82 -14.12 8.72
CA VAL A 540 -5.79 -13.23 8.17
C VAL A 540 -5.51 -12.12 9.17
N ASP A 541 -4.27 -12.05 9.64
CA ASP A 541 -3.80 -11.06 10.62
C ASP A 541 -4.12 -9.62 10.19
N GLN A 542 -4.19 -8.71 11.18
CA GLN A 542 -4.57 -7.31 10.94
C GLN A 542 -3.62 -6.58 9.98
N ASP A 543 -2.32 -6.87 10.07
CA ASP A 543 -1.22 -6.34 9.25
C ASP A 543 -0.89 -7.23 8.04
N ASP A 544 -1.73 -8.22 7.74
CA ASP A 544 -1.60 -9.12 6.59
C ASP A 544 -2.80 -9.01 5.64
N TYR A 545 -2.68 -9.61 4.47
CA TYR A 545 -3.73 -9.70 3.45
C TYR A 545 -3.47 -10.85 2.49
N ILE A 546 -4.53 -11.31 1.82
CA ILE A 546 -4.44 -12.39 0.82
C ILE A 546 -3.82 -11.83 -0.46
N THR A 547 -2.76 -12.47 -0.96
CA THR A 547 -2.08 -12.10 -2.22
C THR A 547 -2.44 -13.03 -3.37
N SER A 548 -2.77 -14.28 -3.07
CA SER A 548 -3.25 -15.22 -4.08
C SER A 548 -4.15 -16.32 -3.54
N VAL A 549 -5.00 -16.85 -4.41
CA VAL A 549 -5.81 -18.06 -4.15
C VAL A 549 -5.54 -19.07 -5.27
N LYS A 550 -5.17 -20.28 -4.88
CA LYS A 550 -5.14 -21.44 -5.78
C LYS A 550 -6.52 -22.10 -5.74
N VAL A 551 -7.13 -22.32 -6.90
CA VAL A 551 -8.48 -22.87 -7.01
C VAL A 551 -8.46 -24.08 -7.92
N TYR A 552 -9.00 -25.21 -7.45
CA TYR A 552 -9.24 -26.42 -8.23
C TYR A 552 -10.71 -26.55 -8.59
N TYR A 553 -10.99 -27.09 -9.77
CA TYR A 553 -12.35 -27.33 -10.23
C TYR A 553 -12.43 -28.58 -11.09
N ASP A 554 -13.61 -29.20 -11.15
CA ASP A 554 -13.85 -30.37 -11.99
C ASP A 554 -15.35 -30.60 -12.25
N LYS A 555 -15.66 -31.41 -13.26
CA LYS A 555 -17.01 -31.92 -13.52
C LYS A 555 -17.20 -33.26 -12.83
N LEU A 556 -17.69 -33.21 -11.59
CA LEU A 556 -17.98 -34.40 -10.80
C LEU A 556 -19.14 -35.22 -11.34
N PHE A 557 -19.12 -36.54 -11.10
CA PHE A 557 -20.20 -37.46 -11.48
C PHE A 557 -21.53 -37.03 -10.84
N GLY A 558 -22.57 -36.86 -11.65
CA GLY A 558 -23.88 -36.36 -11.21
C GLY A 558 -24.03 -34.84 -11.20
N SER A 559 -22.95 -34.07 -11.34
CA SER A 559 -23.03 -32.62 -11.52
C SER A 559 -23.32 -32.25 -12.99
N LYS A 560 -24.22 -31.29 -13.20
CA LYS A 560 -24.54 -30.77 -14.55
C LYS A 560 -23.42 -29.88 -15.09
N THR A 561 -22.69 -29.19 -14.21
CA THR A 561 -21.63 -28.22 -14.53
C THR A 561 -20.38 -28.51 -13.70
N GLU A 562 -19.27 -27.88 -14.05
CA GLU A 562 -18.08 -27.91 -13.20
C GLU A 562 -18.37 -27.26 -11.83
N VAL A 563 -17.66 -27.72 -10.82
CA VAL A 563 -17.72 -27.23 -9.44
C VAL A 563 -16.32 -26.99 -8.91
N ILE A 564 -16.19 -26.05 -7.98
CA ILE A 564 -14.94 -25.83 -7.24
C ILE A 564 -14.74 -27.01 -6.29
N THR A 565 -13.60 -27.67 -6.41
CA THR A 565 -13.28 -28.89 -5.65
C THR A 565 -12.37 -28.60 -4.47
N SER A 566 -11.48 -27.61 -4.60
CA SER A 566 -10.60 -27.15 -3.52
C SER A 566 -10.19 -25.68 -3.68
N VAL A 567 -9.95 -24.99 -2.56
CA VAL A 567 -9.37 -23.65 -2.51
C VAL A 567 -8.22 -23.59 -1.49
N THR A 568 -7.16 -22.85 -1.83
CA THR A 568 -6.00 -22.64 -0.95
C THR A 568 -5.60 -21.18 -0.99
N PHE A 569 -5.44 -20.55 0.16
CA PHE A 569 -5.14 -19.13 0.28
C PHE A 569 -3.68 -18.91 0.64
N LYS A 570 -3.06 -17.88 0.06
CA LYS A 570 -1.71 -17.42 0.40
C LYS A 570 -1.73 -15.93 0.74
N THR A 571 -1.05 -15.56 1.82
CA THR A 571 -1.01 -14.18 2.33
C THR A 571 0.27 -13.45 1.99
N PHE A 572 0.30 -12.14 2.26
CA PHE A 572 1.46 -11.28 2.07
C PHE A 572 2.60 -11.69 3.01
N LYS A 573 2.33 -12.10 4.24
CA LYS A 573 3.37 -12.66 5.13
C LYS A 573 3.91 -14.03 4.68
N GLY A 574 3.40 -14.59 3.58
CA GLY A 574 3.83 -15.89 3.05
C GLY A 574 3.15 -17.09 3.72
N ILE A 575 2.12 -16.87 4.54
CA ILE A 575 1.33 -17.94 5.15
C ILE A 575 0.45 -18.58 4.07
N THR A 576 0.45 -19.91 4.02
CA THR A 576 -0.39 -20.69 3.11
C THR A 576 -1.36 -21.52 3.93
N SER A 577 -2.65 -21.46 3.63
CA SER A 577 -3.65 -22.31 4.27
C SER A 577 -3.46 -23.77 3.83
N GLU A 578 -4.00 -24.71 4.61
CA GLU A 578 -4.27 -26.05 4.08
C GLU A 578 -5.27 -25.97 2.91
N PRO A 579 -5.26 -26.93 1.97
CA PRO A 579 -6.26 -27.00 0.92
C PRO A 579 -7.63 -27.33 1.52
N PHE A 580 -8.60 -26.44 1.33
CA PHE A 580 -9.98 -26.68 1.73
C PHE A 580 -10.73 -27.41 0.62
N GLY A 581 -10.86 -28.73 0.74
CA GLY A 581 -11.45 -29.62 -0.25
C GLY A 581 -10.43 -30.50 -0.97
N MET A 582 -10.86 -31.18 -2.03
CA MET A 582 -10.04 -32.16 -2.75
C MET A 582 -9.46 -31.56 -4.04
N THR A 583 -8.15 -31.67 -4.23
CA THR A 583 -7.49 -31.22 -5.47
C THR A 583 -7.93 -32.07 -6.66
N SER A 584 -8.12 -31.44 -7.82
CA SER A 584 -8.53 -32.10 -9.08
C SER A 584 -7.59 -31.79 -10.24
N GLU A 585 -7.94 -32.25 -11.44
CA GLU A 585 -7.12 -32.05 -12.64
C GLU A 585 -7.01 -30.57 -13.01
N ASN A 586 -8.13 -29.83 -13.03
CA ASN A 586 -8.13 -28.44 -13.48
C ASN A 586 -7.90 -27.46 -12.32
N MET A 587 -7.08 -26.43 -12.57
CA MET A 587 -6.78 -25.39 -11.60
C MET A 587 -6.51 -24.03 -12.24
N PHE A 588 -6.63 -22.96 -11.45
CA PHE A 588 -6.17 -21.62 -11.80
C PHE A 588 -5.75 -20.83 -10.55
N PHE A 589 -5.09 -19.68 -10.75
CA PHE A 589 -4.74 -18.75 -9.70
C PHE A 589 -5.56 -17.47 -9.81
N LEU A 590 -5.97 -16.94 -8.66
CA LEU A 590 -6.41 -15.55 -8.49
C LEU A 590 -5.24 -14.82 -7.82
N GLU A 591 -4.57 -13.91 -8.51
CA GLU A 591 -3.31 -13.29 -8.05
C GLU A 591 -3.01 -11.95 -8.76
N GLY A 592 -1.93 -11.29 -8.34
CA GLY A 592 -1.42 -10.05 -8.93
C GLY A 592 -1.86 -8.79 -8.18
N GLY A 593 -1.88 -8.88 -6.85
CA GLY A 593 -2.08 -7.78 -5.92
C GLY A 593 -2.72 -8.24 -4.62
N LYS A 594 -3.19 -7.28 -3.83
CA LYS A 594 -4.01 -7.53 -2.64
C LYS A 594 -5.42 -7.96 -3.07
N ILE A 595 -5.87 -9.12 -2.63
CA ILE A 595 -7.26 -9.56 -2.83
C ILE A 595 -8.17 -8.81 -1.86
N THR A 596 -9.11 -8.05 -2.41
CA THR A 596 -9.98 -7.13 -1.67
C THR A 596 -11.43 -7.60 -1.59
N GLY A 597 -11.80 -8.65 -2.31
CA GLY A 597 -13.18 -9.14 -2.36
C GLY A 597 -13.33 -10.31 -3.31
N PHE A 598 -14.48 -10.99 -3.26
CA PHE A 598 -14.77 -12.14 -4.12
C PHE A 598 -16.11 -11.99 -4.85
N HIS A 599 -16.20 -12.67 -5.99
CA HIS A 599 -17.44 -12.82 -6.77
C HIS A 599 -17.42 -14.18 -7.46
N GLY A 600 -18.56 -14.69 -7.89
CA GLY A 600 -18.63 -16.10 -8.30
C GLY A 600 -20.02 -16.55 -8.67
N SER A 601 -20.23 -17.87 -8.60
CA SER A 601 -21.56 -18.45 -8.66
C SER A 601 -21.66 -19.69 -7.78
N SER A 602 -22.82 -19.89 -7.18
CA SER A 602 -23.10 -21.00 -6.27
C SER A 602 -24.54 -21.49 -6.35
N SER A 603 -24.76 -22.76 -6.04
CA SER A 603 -26.07 -23.37 -5.79
C SER A 603 -26.05 -24.01 -4.40
N ASP A 604 -26.37 -25.30 -4.28
CA ASP A 604 -26.02 -26.09 -3.09
C ASP A 604 -24.49 -26.32 -2.99
N VAL A 605 -23.74 -26.00 -4.05
CA VAL A 605 -22.27 -26.08 -4.14
C VAL A 605 -21.67 -24.86 -4.84
N LEU A 606 -20.37 -24.61 -4.63
CA LEU A 606 -19.65 -23.53 -5.30
C LEU A 606 -19.26 -23.95 -6.73
N HIS A 607 -19.66 -23.17 -7.73
CA HIS A 607 -19.40 -23.46 -9.14
C HIS A 607 -18.23 -22.67 -9.71
N CYS A 608 -18.12 -21.41 -9.32
CA CYS A 608 -17.09 -20.50 -9.81
C CYS A 608 -16.69 -19.54 -8.70
N LEU A 609 -15.40 -19.22 -8.61
CA LEU A 609 -14.83 -18.24 -7.69
C LEU A 609 -13.86 -17.32 -8.43
N ARG A 610 -13.98 -16.03 -8.15
CA ARG A 610 -13.20 -14.93 -8.74
C ARG A 610 -12.91 -13.89 -7.66
N ALA A 611 -12.00 -12.97 -7.94
CA ALA A 611 -11.56 -11.98 -6.97
C ALA A 611 -11.53 -10.55 -7.54
N TYR A 612 -11.65 -9.60 -6.62
CA TYR A 612 -11.21 -8.22 -6.78
C TYR A 612 -9.76 -8.11 -6.32
N VAL A 613 -8.92 -7.50 -7.14
CA VAL A 613 -7.49 -7.35 -6.84
C VAL A 613 -7.08 -5.88 -6.91
N SER A 614 -6.56 -5.36 -5.80
CA SER A 614 -5.91 -4.05 -5.72
C SER A 614 -4.42 -4.22 -6.01
N ARG A 615 -3.95 -3.60 -7.10
CA ARG A 615 -2.53 -3.60 -7.48
C ARG A 615 -1.78 -2.44 -6.84
N SER A 616 -0.52 -2.67 -6.48
CA SER A 616 0.40 -1.56 -6.16
C SER A 616 0.54 -0.66 -7.39
N ALA A 617 0.41 0.66 -7.19
CA ALA A 617 0.49 1.63 -8.29
C ALA A 617 1.91 1.73 -8.90
N THR A 618 2.94 1.24 -8.18
CA THR A 618 4.32 1.24 -8.67
C THR A 618 4.99 -0.10 -8.43
N PRO A 619 5.47 -0.78 -9.49
CA PRO A 619 6.34 -1.93 -9.33
C PRO A 619 7.69 -1.54 -8.71
N MET A 620 8.24 -2.36 -7.82
CA MET A 620 9.61 -2.27 -7.31
C MET A 620 10.61 -2.41 -8.47
N LEU A 621 10.35 -3.34 -9.39
CA LEU A 621 11.16 -3.56 -10.59
C LEU A 621 10.31 -3.38 -11.85
N ARG A 622 10.58 -2.30 -12.61
CA ARG A 622 9.88 -2.04 -13.88
C ARG A 622 10.64 -2.63 -15.06
N GLY A 623 9.91 -3.29 -15.93
CA GLY A 623 10.43 -3.81 -17.18
C GLY A 623 9.33 -4.31 -18.09
N LYS A 624 9.71 -4.74 -19.29
CA LYS A 624 8.79 -5.24 -20.32
C LYS A 624 9.31 -6.49 -20.97
N TRP A 625 8.40 -7.39 -21.31
CA TRP A 625 8.72 -8.57 -22.12
C TRP A 625 8.90 -8.20 -23.59
N ILE A 626 10.00 -8.69 -24.15
CA ILE A 626 10.34 -8.54 -25.57
C ILE A 626 10.49 -9.94 -26.15
N ARG A 627 9.65 -10.27 -27.13
CA ARG A 627 9.86 -11.46 -27.96
C ARG A 627 10.91 -11.14 -29.02
N VAL A 628 12.03 -11.84 -28.98
CA VAL A 628 13.15 -11.59 -29.87
C VAL A 628 12.93 -12.35 -31.18
N GLU A 629 12.99 -11.62 -32.30
CA GLU A 629 12.95 -12.22 -33.63
C GLU A 629 14.23 -12.99 -33.91
N LYS A 630 14.11 -14.10 -34.63
CA LYS A 630 15.22 -15.03 -34.89
C LYS A 630 15.26 -15.45 -36.35
N LYS A 631 16.48 -15.48 -36.90
CA LYS A 631 16.80 -15.95 -38.26
C LYS A 631 17.90 -17.02 -38.20
N GLY A 632 18.13 -17.70 -39.32
CA GLY A 632 19.20 -18.69 -39.47
C GLY A 632 18.90 -20.04 -38.83
N THR A 633 19.91 -20.92 -38.85
CA THR A 633 19.79 -22.30 -38.37
C THR A 633 20.00 -22.36 -36.86
N GLY A 634 18.90 -22.27 -36.12
CA GLY A 634 18.91 -22.32 -34.66
C GLY A 634 18.83 -23.74 -34.08
N PRO A 635 18.84 -23.84 -32.75
CA PRO A 635 18.62 -25.08 -32.00
C PRO A 635 17.21 -25.69 -32.23
N GLY A 636 16.26 -24.93 -32.77
CA GLY A 636 14.87 -25.37 -32.89
C GLY A 636 14.20 -25.57 -31.52
N PRO A 637 13.01 -26.19 -31.48
CA PRO A 637 12.27 -26.38 -30.24
C PRO A 637 12.99 -27.33 -29.29
N ARG A 638 13.23 -26.90 -28.05
CA ARG A 638 13.86 -27.73 -27.02
C ARG A 638 13.61 -27.21 -25.60
N CYS A 639 13.80 -28.07 -24.62
CA CYS A 639 13.82 -27.76 -23.20
C CYS A 639 14.99 -28.48 -22.51
N SER A 640 15.23 -28.22 -21.22
CA SER A 640 16.29 -28.87 -20.44
C SER A 640 17.72 -28.65 -21.01
N HIS A 641 17.89 -27.62 -21.84
CA HIS A 641 19.17 -27.13 -22.35
C HIS A 641 19.70 -25.99 -21.46
N ALA A 642 20.91 -25.54 -21.74
CA ALA A 642 21.51 -24.40 -21.06
C ALA A 642 21.77 -23.24 -22.02
N ILE A 643 21.67 -22.00 -21.50
CA ILE A 643 22.11 -20.80 -22.20
C ILE A 643 23.00 -19.93 -21.32
N ALA A 644 23.89 -19.16 -21.93
CA ALA A 644 24.67 -18.12 -21.27
C ALA A 644 25.00 -16.99 -22.25
N MET A 645 25.26 -15.81 -21.71
CA MET A 645 25.59 -14.60 -22.48
C MET A 645 27.08 -14.29 -22.39
N ILE A 646 27.70 -14.00 -23.54
CA ILE A 646 29.03 -13.37 -23.63
C ILE A 646 28.93 -12.22 -24.64
N GLY A 647 29.12 -10.98 -24.15
CA GLY A 647 28.86 -9.78 -24.96
C GLY A 647 27.45 -9.77 -25.52
N ASP A 648 27.32 -9.50 -26.82
CA ASP A 648 26.03 -9.45 -27.54
C ASP A 648 25.62 -10.80 -28.15
N LYS A 649 26.17 -11.92 -27.65
CA LYS A 649 25.89 -13.26 -28.16
C LYS A 649 25.38 -14.18 -27.05
N MET A 650 24.27 -14.86 -27.34
CA MET A 650 23.77 -15.97 -26.52
C MET A 650 24.34 -17.28 -27.07
N TYR A 651 24.82 -18.13 -26.17
CA TYR A 651 25.25 -19.48 -26.48
C TYR A 651 24.22 -20.47 -25.93
N SER A 652 23.91 -21.54 -26.67
CA SER A 652 22.92 -22.56 -26.28
C SER A 652 23.48 -23.96 -26.52
N PHE A 653 23.34 -24.85 -25.54
CA PHE A 653 23.91 -26.20 -25.59
C PHE A 653 22.98 -27.27 -24.99
N GLY A 654 22.92 -28.43 -25.65
CA GLY A 654 22.14 -29.60 -25.22
C GLY A 654 20.63 -29.45 -25.37
N GLY A 655 19.89 -30.23 -24.58
CA GLY A 655 18.43 -30.21 -24.48
C GLY A 655 17.75 -31.45 -25.04
N GLU A 656 16.43 -31.45 -24.90
CA GLU A 656 15.53 -32.50 -25.37
C GLU A 656 14.35 -31.92 -26.17
N LEU A 657 13.94 -32.66 -27.20
CA LEU A 657 12.71 -32.42 -27.96
C LEU A 657 11.69 -33.52 -27.68
N THR A 658 12.15 -34.77 -27.74
CA THR A 658 11.37 -35.93 -27.30
C THR A 658 11.70 -36.20 -25.83
N PRO A 659 10.71 -36.47 -24.96
CA PRO A 659 10.97 -36.67 -23.53
C PRO A 659 12.07 -37.70 -23.25
N ASN A 660 13.07 -37.30 -22.45
CA ASN A 660 14.27 -38.07 -22.09
C ASN A 660 15.25 -38.42 -23.22
N PHE A 661 15.07 -37.88 -24.43
CA PHE A 661 16.00 -38.05 -25.53
C PHE A 661 16.71 -36.74 -25.85
N HIS A 662 18.03 -36.77 -25.72
CA HIS A 662 18.92 -35.68 -26.12
C HIS A 662 18.84 -35.43 -27.63
N ILE A 663 19.23 -34.23 -28.06
CA ILE A 663 19.17 -33.84 -29.48
C ILE A 663 20.54 -33.98 -30.16
N ASP A 664 21.51 -33.17 -29.74
CA ASP A 664 22.79 -32.98 -30.44
C ASP A 664 23.91 -32.56 -29.46
N ARG A 665 25.10 -32.33 -30.01
CA ARG A 665 26.30 -31.83 -29.30
C ARG A 665 26.71 -30.42 -29.78
N HIS A 666 25.84 -29.73 -30.50
CA HIS A 666 26.19 -28.46 -31.11
C HIS A 666 26.14 -27.35 -30.06
N LEU A 667 27.10 -26.43 -30.15
CA LEU A 667 27.04 -25.15 -29.46
C LEU A 667 26.45 -24.13 -30.43
N TYR A 668 25.20 -23.77 -30.21
CA TYR A 668 24.51 -22.77 -31.01
C TYR A 668 24.85 -21.37 -30.50
N VAL A 669 25.03 -20.43 -31.42
CA VAL A 669 25.34 -19.02 -31.12
C VAL A 669 24.29 -18.15 -31.78
N PHE A 670 23.59 -17.36 -30.97
CA PHE A 670 22.67 -16.33 -31.43
C PHE A 670 23.32 -14.96 -31.26
N ASP A 671 23.51 -14.25 -32.36
CA ASP A 671 23.99 -12.87 -32.35
C ASP A 671 22.80 -11.90 -32.27
N PHE A 672 22.73 -11.09 -31.21
CA PHE A 672 21.64 -10.14 -31.02
C PHE A 672 21.69 -8.95 -31.97
N LYS A 673 22.87 -8.58 -32.50
CA LYS A 673 23.01 -7.50 -33.48
C LYS A 673 22.44 -7.92 -34.83
N THR A 674 22.73 -9.14 -35.28
CA THR A 674 22.23 -9.64 -36.57
C THR A 674 20.90 -10.38 -36.45
N ARG A 675 20.50 -10.76 -35.23
CA ARG A 675 19.35 -11.62 -34.90
C ARG A 675 19.41 -12.99 -35.61
N THR A 676 20.62 -13.55 -35.71
CA THR A 676 20.86 -14.76 -36.50
C THR A 676 21.53 -15.83 -35.65
N TRP A 677 21.02 -17.06 -35.78
CA TRP A 677 21.64 -18.26 -35.25
C TRP A 677 22.74 -18.80 -36.16
N SER A 678 23.78 -19.34 -35.54
CA SER A 678 24.88 -20.08 -36.17
C SER A 678 25.32 -21.21 -35.25
N ILE A 679 26.18 -22.10 -35.75
CA ILE A 679 26.78 -23.19 -34.98
C ILE A 679 28.27 -22.88 -34.82
N ALA A 680 28.76 -22.89 -33.59
CA ALA A 680 30.18 -22.74 -33.30
C ALA A 680 30.97 -23.98 -33.78
N HIS A 681 32.21 -23.77 -34.20
CA HIS A 681 33.05 -24.85 -34.70
C HIS A 681 33.37 -25.86 -33.59
N PRO A 682 33.23 -27.18 -33.86
CA PRO A 682 33.53 -28.22 -32.89
C PRO A 682 35.03 -28.49 -32.82
N ASN A 683 35.79 -27.58 -32.21
CA ASN A 683 37.25 -27.69 -32.04
C ASN A 683 37.63 -28.00 -30.58
N GLY A 684 38.76 -28.68 -30.37
CA GLY A 684 39.26 -29.09 -29.05
C GLY A 684 38.53 -30.30 -28.46
N ASP A 685 38.42 -30.36 -27.14
CA ASP A 685 37.78 -31.44 -26.38
C ASP A 685 36.25 -31.29 -26.38
N VAL A 686 35.63 -31.45 -27.55
CA VAL A 686 34.17 -31.33 -27.71
C VAL A 686 33.46 -32.32 -26.77
N PRO A 687 32.42 -31.90 -26.01
CA PRO A 687 31.69 -32.80 -25.12
C PRO A 687 31.26 -34.08 -25.82
N GLU A 688 31.67 -35.23 -25.29
CA GLU A 688 31.49 -36.52 -25.96
C GLU A 688 30.02 -36.89 -26.13
N LEU A 689 29.19 -36.59 -25.13
CA LEU A 689 27.80 -37.00 -25.06
C LEU A 689 26.85 -35.85 -25.42
N PRO A 690 25.88 -36.06 -26.32
CA PRO A 690 24.69 -35.21 -26.38
C PRO A 690 23.89 -35.39 -25.08
N CYS A 691 23.40 -34.29 -24.50
CA CYS A 691 22.82 -34.33 -23.17
C CYS A 691 21.63 -33.40 -22.96
N LEU A 692 20.82 -33.71 -21.95
CA LEU A 692 19.74 -32.89 -21.40
C LEU A 692 19.94 -32.72 -19.89
N GLY A 693 19.30 -31.71 -19.30
CA GLY A 693 19.45 -31.35 -17.89
C GLY A 693 20.85 -30.85 -17.56
N VAL A 694 21.50 -30.20 -18.54
CA VAL A 694 22.83 -29.57 -18.45
C VAL A 694 22.69 -28.13 -17.99
N CYS A 695 23.73 -27.58 -17.37
CA CYS A 695 23.80 -26.15 -17.04
C CYS A 695 25.08 -25.52 -17.60
N MET A 696 25.01 -24.21 -17.84
CA MET A 696 26.10 -23.42 -18.42
C MET A 696 26.10 -22.01 -17.82
N VAL A 697 27.29 -21.50 -17.50
CA VAL A 697 27.52 -20.12 -17.06
C VAL A 697 28.69 -19.52 -17.82
N ALA A 698 28.82 -18.20 -17.80
CA ALA A 698 29.93 -17.48 -18.43
C ALA A 698 30.75 -16.73 -17.39
N ILE A 699 32.08 -16.75 -17.53
CA ILE A 699 32.99 -15.85 -16.81
C ILE A 699 33.96 -15.27 -17.84
N GLY A 700 33.95 -13.95 -17.99
CA GLY A 700 34.71 -13.25 -19.04
C GLY A 700 34.29 -13.72 -20.44
N THR A 701 35.25 -14.26 -21.21
CA THR A 701 35.05 -14.79 -22.56
C THR A 701 35.00 -16.32 -22.62
N THR A 702 34.77 -16.97 -21.47
CA THR A 702 34.77 -18.43 -21.36
C THR A 702 33.44 -18.92 -20.82
N LEU A 703 32.84 -19.88 -21.52
CA LEU A 703 31.68 -20.63 -21.05
C LEU A 703 32.17 -21.81 -20.21
N TYR A 704 31.42 -22.16 -19.17
CA TYR A 704 31.64 -23.33 -18.34
C TYR A 704 30.38 -24.19 -18.33
N VAL A 705 30.51 -25.46 -18.70
CA VAL A 705 29.40 -26.41 -18.89
C VAL A 705 29.62 -27.62 -18.01
N PHE A 706 28.62 -27.98 -17.20
CA PHE A 706 28.72 -29.11 -16.28
C PHE A 706 27.53 -30.06 -16.41
N GLY A 707 27.82 -31.36 -16.28
CA GLY A 707 26.83 -32.41 -16.09
C GLY A 707 25.85 -32.54 -17.23
N GLY A 708 24.60 -32.87 -16.90
CA GLY A 708 23.61 -33.33 -17.87
C GLY A 708 23.83 -34.78 -18.26
N ARG A 709 22.79 -35.40 -18.84
CA ARG A 709 22.79 -36.82 -19.17
C ARG A 709 22.20 -37.13 -20.54
N ASP A 710 22.55 -38.29 -21.08
CA ASP A 710 21.88 -38.85 -22.26
C ASP A 710 20.61 -39.66 -21.86
N GLY A 711 20.01 -40.36 -22.83
CA GLY A 711 18.84 -41.21 -22.61
C GLY A 711 19.15 -42.51 -21.86
N HIS A 712 20.43 -42.90 -21.78
CA HIS A 712 20.92 -44.08 -21.09
C HIS A 712 21.47 -43.76 -19.68
N ARG A 713 21.35 -42.49 -19.25
CA ARG A 713 21.90 -41.97 -17.99
C ARG A 713 23.43 -42.03 -17.90
N ASN A 714 24.13 -41.85 -19.03
CA ASN A 714 25.54 -41.45 -19.04
C ASN A 714 25.64 -39.94 -18.85
N TYR A 715 26.70 -39.46 -18.20
CA TYR A 715 26.83 -38.06 -17.80
C TYR A 715 28.06 -37.40 -18.43
N ASN A 716 27.96 -36.10 -18.72
CA ASN A 716 29.11 -35.28 -19.11
C ASN A 716 29.91 -34.83 -17.88
N GLY A 717 31.21 -34.55 -18.12
CA GLY A 717 32.11 -33.95 -17.14
C GLY A 717 31.96 -32.44 -17.02
N PHE A 718 33.05 -31.76 -16.63
CA PHE A 718 33.13 -30.30 -16.58
C PHE A 718 33.99 -29.78 -17.73
N TYR A 719 33.38 -29.00 -18.62
CA TYR A 719 34.02 -28.46 -19.82
C TYR A 719 34.04 -26.93 -19.76
N SER A 720 34.98 -26.35 -20.50
CA SER A 720 34.95 -24.94 -20.87
C SER A 720 34.97 -24.75 -22.38
N TYR A 721 34.41 -23.65 -22.84
CA TYR A 721 34.56 -23.19 -24.22
C TYR A 721 35.09 -21.76 -24.25
N ASP A 722 36.26 -21.56 -24.84
CA ASP A 722 36.85 -20.24 -25.05
C ASP A 722 36.27 -19.61 -26.32
N THR A 723 35.52 -18.51 -26.19
CA THR A 723 34.84 -17.90 -27.34
C THR A 723 35.79 -17.13 -28.26
N VAL A 724 36.98 -16.78 -27.81
CA VAL A 724 38.00 -16.08 -28.61
C VAL A 724 38.75 -17.07 -29.47
N LYS A 725 39.18 -18.20 -28.87
CA LYS A 725 39.86 -19.30 -29.57
C LYS A 725 38.90 -20.21 -30.34
N SER A 726 37.62 -20.15 -30.00
CA SER A 726 36.59 -21.07 -30.48
C SER A 726 36.98 -22.53 -30.24
N GLU A 727 37.33 -22.85 -29.00
CA GLU A 727 37.89 -24.15 -28.62
C GLU A 727 37.30 -24.67 -27.31
N TRP A 728 36.88 -25.94 -27.32
CA TRP A 728 36.48 -26.68 -26.14
C TRP A 728 37.67 -27.25 -25.39
N LYS A 729 37.56 -27.32 -24.07
CA LYS A 729 38.52 -27.98 -23.20
C LYS A 729 37.81 -28.77 -22.12
N LEU A 730 38.20 -30.02 -21.92
CA LEU A 730 37.75 -30.83 -20.79
C LEU A 730 38.57 -30.44 -19.56
N ILE A 731 37.91 -29.81 -18.58
CA ILE A 731 38.55 -29.37 -17.34
C ILE A 731 38.60 -30.52 -16.32
N THR A 732 37.49 -31.23 -16.16
CA THR A 732 37.40 -32.32 -15.17
C THR A 732 36.60 -33.48 -15.74
N HIS A 733 37.23 -34.65 -15.83
CA HIS A 733 36.56 -35.89 -16.20
C HIS A 733 35.45 -36.24 -15.19
N VAL A 734 34.45 -36.97 -15.68
CA VAL A 734 33.40 -37.57 -14.85
C VAL A 734 34.04 -38.34 -13.69
N ASN A 735 33.48 -38.24 -12.48
CA ASN A 735 34.00 -38.85 -11.24
C ASN A 735 35.36 -38.32 -10.73
N LYS A 736 35.92 -37.26 -11.33
CA LYS A 736 37.12 -36.57 -10.80
C LYS A 736 36.82 -35.22 -10.13
N GLY A 737 35.55 -34.84 -10.08
CA GLY A 737 35.05 -33.62 -9.43
C GLY A 737 33.74 -33.90 -8.67
N PRO A 738 32.79 -32.95 -8.63
CA PRO A 738 31.48 -33.18 -8.04
C PRO A 738 30.80 -34.41 -8.67
N ALA A 739 29.99 -35.12 -7.87
CA ALA A 739 29.28 -36.31 -8.35
C ALA A 739 28.49 -36.03 -9.65
N PRO A 740 28.51 -36.93 -10.65
CA PRO A 740 27.82 -36.73 -11.93
C PRO A 740 26.32 -36.53 -11.72
N ARG A 741 25.73 -35.53 -12.38
CA ARG A 741 24.35 -35.11 -12.12
C ARG A 741 23.70 -34.37 -13.29
N SER A 742 22.37 -34.34 -13.28
CA SER A 742 21.51 -33.60 -14.22
C SER A 742 20.46 -32.78 -13.46
N PHE A 743 19.89 -31.75 -14.08
CA PHE A 743 18.89 -30.85 -13.48
C PHE A 743 19.37 -30.22 -12.16
N HIS A 744 20.68 -30.03 -12.03
CA HIS A 744 21.31 -29.20 -11.01
C HIS A 744 21.14 -27.73 -11.38
N ALA A 745 21.60 -26.84 -10.51
CA ALA A 745 21.63 -25.41 -10.79
C ALA A 745 23.08 -24.91 -10.82
N MET A 746 23.37 -23.94 -11.68
CA MET A 746 24.67 -23.28 -11.76
C MET A 746 24.55 -21.77 -11.71
N ALA A 747 25.51 -21.15 -11.06
CA ALA A 747 25.72 -19.71 -11.02
C ALA A 747 27.22 -19.42 -11.01
N ALA A 748 27.61 -18.18 -11.25
CA ALA A 748 29.00 -17.78 -11.21
C ALA A 748 29.15 -16.40 -10.58
N ASP A 749 30.31 -16.19 -9.96
CA ASP A 749 30.88 -14.87 -9.73
C ASP A 749 32.11 -14.67 -10.63
N ASP A 750 32.88 -13.61 -10.41
CA ASP A 750 34.04 -13.27 -11.24
C ASP A 750 35.16 -14.33 -11.22
N LYS A 751 35.17 -15.25 -10.25
CA LYS A 751 36.27 -16.22 -10.01
C LYS A 751 35.81 -17.65 -9.87
N ASN A 752 34.56 -17.89 -9.52
CA ASN A 752 34.06 -19.20 -9.14
C ASN A 752 32.83 -19.59 -9.94
N VAL A 753 32.80 -20.85 -10.34
CA VAL A 753 31.60 -21.53 -10.85
C VAL A 753 30.99 -22.34 -9.72
N TYR A 754 29.73 -22.08 -9.41
CA TYR A 754 28.99 -22.78 -8.36
C TYR A 754 28.04 -23.81 -8.95
N VAL A 755 28.01 -25.00 -8.34
CA VAL A 755 27.12 -26.11 -8.72
C VAL A 755 26.35 -26.56 -7.48
N PHE A 756 25.03 -26.48 -7.53
CA PHE A 756 24.16 -26.88 -6.42
C PHE A 756 23.15 -27.94 -6.84
N GLY A 757 22.93 -28.89 -5.94
CA GLY A 757 21.81 -29.83 -6.03
C GLY A 757 21.83 -30.71 -7.27
N GLY A 758 20.65 -31.03 -7.80
CA GLY A 758 20.42 -31.89 -8.96
C GLY A 758 20.18 -33.36 -8.63
N VAL A 759 19.97 -34.14 -9.69
CA VAL A 759 19.77 -35.59 -9.63
C VAL A 759 21.04 -36.29 -10.08
N SER A 760 21.67 -37.01 -9.15
CA SER A 760 22.80 -37.91 -9.43
C SER A 760 22.35 -39.22 -10.08
N THR A 761 23.24 -40.20 -10.21
CA THR A 761 22.91 -41.54 -10.72
C THR A 761 21.80 -42.24 -9.92
N THR A 762 21.75 -42.00 -8.60
CA THR A 762 20.86 -42.73 -7.68
C THR A 762 19.87 -41.83 -6.95
N VAL A 763 20.28 -40.62 -6.56
CA VAL A 763 19.50 -39.76 -5.66
C VAL A 763 19.59 -38.29 -6.04
N ARG A 764 18.62 -37.49 -5.57
CA ARG A 764 18.81 -36.04 -5.47
C ARG A 764 19.91 -35.73 -4.47
N VAL A 765 20.60 -34.62 -4.67
CA VAL A 765 21.64 -34.14 -3.75
C VAL A 765 21.37 -32.68 -3.35
N ASN A 766 21.97 -32.21 -2.25
CA ASN A 766 21.96 -30.82 -1.78
C ASN A 766 23.38 -30.25 -1.59
N THR A 767 24.39 -30.91 -2.18
CA THR A 767 25.77 -30.45 -2.07
C THR A 767 26.00 -29.20 -2.92
N LEU A 768 26.77 -28.26 -2.41
CA LEU A 768 27.23 -27.06 -3.09
C LEU A 768 28.73 -27.18 -3.35
N HIS A 769 29.13 -27.06 -4.61
CA HIS A 769 30.54 -27.10 -5.00
C HIS A 769 30.92 -25.78 -5.68
N ALA A 770 32.15 -25.32 -5.45
CA ALA A 770 32.75 -24.19 -6.12
C ALA A 770 33.98 -24.66 -6.92
N TYR A 771 34.08 -24.26 -8.18
CA TYR A 771 35.30 -24.38 -8.97
C TYR A 771 35.94 -23.01 -9.12
N ASN A 772 37.11 -22.82 -8.54
CA ASN A 772 37.87 -21.59 -8.71
C ASN A 772 38.66 -21.64 -10.02
N ILE A 773 38.45 -20.65 -10.89
CA ILE A 773 39.06 -20.64 -12.23
C ILE A 773 40.55 -20.26 -12.21
N VAL A 774 41.00 -19.58 -11.15
CA VAL A 774 42.41 -19.18 -10.98
C VAL A 774 43.20 -20.37 -10.46
N ASP A 775 42.73 -20.99 -9.39
CA ASP A 775 43.38 -22.15 -8.76
C ASP A 775 43.13 -23.45 -9.51
N GLN A 776 42.20 -23.45 -10.47
CA GLN A 776 41.76 -24.59 -11.27
C GLN A 776 41.36 -25.80 -10.41
N LYS A 777 40.61 -25.53 -9.34
CA LYS A 777 40.33 -26.52 -8.29
C LYS A 777 38.88 -26.48 -7.83
N TRP A 778 38.33 -27.68 -7.65
CA TRP A 778 37.05 -27.89 -6.98
C TRP A 778 37.19 -27.89 -5.46
N ILE A 779 36.23 -27.25 -4.81
CA ILE A 779 36.03 -27.28 -3.36
C ILE A 779 34.55 -27.60 -3.10
N GLU A 780 34.28 -28.57 -2.25
CA GLU A 780 32.94 -28.77 -1.70
C GLU A 780 32.74 -27.79 -0.54
N LEU A 781 31.71 -26.97 -0.64
CA LEU A 781 31.33 -26.01 0.39
C LEU A 781 30.48 -26.72 1.47
N PRO A 782 30.34 -26.15 2.68
CA PRO A 782 29.57 -26.75 3.76
C PRO A 782 28.20 -27.25 3.31
N ASN A 783 27.81 -28.45 3.76
CA ASN A 783 26.52 -29.03 3.41
C ASN A 783 25.40 -28.37 4.25
N PRO A 784 24.26 -27.99 3.65
CA PRO A 784 23.15 -27.39 4.41
C PRO A 784 22.40 -28.38 5.32
N GLY A 785 22.61 -29.69 5.16
CA GLY A 785 21.91 -30.74 5.89
C GLY A 785 20.41 -30.74 5.59
N GLU A 786 19.61 -31.14 6.58
CA GLU A 786 18.14 -31.19 6.47
C GLU A 786 17.48 -29.81 6.34
N SER A 787 18.21 -28.72 6.62
CA SER A 787 17.66 -27.37 6.48
C SER A 787 17.33 -27.04 5.01
N CYS A 788 18.20 -27.44 4.08
CA CYS A 788 17.97 -27.37 2.64
C CYS A 788 18.07 -28.77 2.04
N LYS A 789 16.91 -29.42 1.91
CA LYS A 789 16.81 -30.78 1.37
C LYS A 789 17.32 -30.91 -0.06
N ALA A 790 17.77 -32.12 -0.39
CA ALA A 790 18.22 -32.52 -1.72
C ALA A 790 17.16 -32.29 -2.79
N ARG A 791 17.50 -31.52 -3.82
CA ARG A 791 16.54 -31.01 -4.81
C ARG A 791 17.10 -30.90 -6.22
N GLY A 792 16.23 -30.98 -7.22
CA GLY A 792 16.54 -30.61 -8.60
C GLY A 792 15.69 -29.44 -9.07
N GLY A 793 16.04 -28.83 -10.20
CA GLY A 793 15.22 -27.77 -10.82
C GLY A 793 15.06 -26.51 -9.97
N SER A 794 15.97 -26.26 -9.02
CA SER A 794 16.01 -25.03 -8.22
C SER A 794 16.64 -23.88 -9.01
N GLY A 795 16.33 -22.64 -8.64
CA GLY A 795 17.12 -21.47 -9.03
C GLY A 795 18.40 -21.39 -8.20
N LEU A 796 19.50 -20.97 -8.82
CA LEU A 796 20.75 -20.62 -8.14
C LEU A 796 21.19 -19.24 -8.62
N ALA A 797 21.46 -18.34 -7.68
CA ALA A 797 21.83 -16.96 -7.97
C ALA A 797 22.99 -16.52 -7.08
N VAL A 798 23.92 -15.72 -7.62
CA VAL A 798 24.90 -15.01 -6.80
C VAL A 798 24.46 -13.55 -6.73
N VAL A 799 24.16 -13.06 -5.52
CA VAL A 799 23.69 -11.70 -5.28
C VAL A 799 24.48 -11.12 -4.12
N GLN A 800 25.12 -9.98 -4.33
CA GLN A 800 25.91 -9.27 -3.32
C GLN A 800 26.92 -10.17 -2.58
N GLY A 801 27.57 -11.09 -3.32
CA GLY A 801 28.58 -12.00 -2.79
C GLY A 801 28.03 -13.23 -2.05
N LYS A 802 26.71 -13.38 -1.92
CA LYS A 802 26.06 -14.55 -1.33
C LYS A 802 25.40 -15.43 -2.39
N ILE A 803 25.28 -16.72 -2.09
CA ILE A 803 24.73 -17.73 -3.01
C ILE A 803 23.32 -18.08 -2.55
N TRP A 804 22.34 -17.84 -3.40
CA TRP A 804 20.93 -18.03 -3.13
C TRP A 804 20.39 -19.26 -3.84
N VAL A 805 19.83 -20.20 -3.09
CA VAL A 805 19.05 -21.33 -3.58
C VAL A 805 17.58 -20.97 -3.46
N VAL A 806 16.89 -20.94 -4.60
CA VAL A 806 15.48 -20.57 -4.67
C VAL A 806 14.69 -21.78 -5.11
N TYR A 807 13.79 -22.25 -4.24
CA TYR A 807 12.74 -23.23 -4.56
C TYR A 807 13.31 -24.55 -5.13
N GLY A 808 12.58 -25.25 -5.99
CA GLY A 808 12.98 -26.48 -6.64
C GLY A 808 12.06 -27.67 -6.30
N PHE A 809 12.56 -28.87 -6.54
CA PHE A 809 11.79 -30.10 -6.43
C PHE A 809 12.47 -31.14 -5.52
N ILE A 810 11.82 -31.51 -4.42
CA ILE A 810 12.35 -32.50 -3.43
C ILE A 810 11.62 -33.85 -3.47
N GLY A 811 10.69 -34.04 -4.40
CA GLY A 811 9.64 -35.06 -4.34
C GLY A 811 8.27 -34.42 -4.54
N ASP A 812 8.16 -33.18 -4.07
CA ASP A 812 7.12 -32.21 -4.37
C ASP A 812 7.79 -30.87 -4.72
N GLU A 813 7.01 -29.97 -5.31
CA GLU A 813 7.42 -28.60 -5.52
C GLU A 813 7.57 -27.86 -4.18
N VAL A 814 8.65 -27.08 -4.03
CA VAL A 814 8.91 -26.30 -2.81
C VAL A 814 9.06 -24.81 -3.10
N ASP A 815 8.83 -23.99 -2.07
CA ASP A 815 8.88 -22.53 -2.12
C ASP A 815 9.83 -21.90 -1.08
N ASP A 816 10.78 -22.69 -0.57
CA ASP A 816 11.79 -22.24 0.39
C ASP A 816 12.97 -21.53 -0.30
N VAL A 817 13.53 -20.56 0.42
CA VAL A 817 14.69 -19.78 -0.03
C VAL A 817 15.82 -19.96 0.98
N HIS A 818 17.02 -20.24 0.48
CA HIS A 818 18.22 -20.39 1.30
C HIS A 818 19.34 -19.52 0.77
N CYS A 819 20.16 -19.04 1.69
CA CYS A 819 21.32 -18.23 1.38
C CYS A 819 22.55 -18.84 2.04
N PHE A 820 23.60 -19.07 1.25
CA PHE A 820 24.92 -19.42 1.73
C PHE A 820 25.84 -18.21 1.61
N ASP A 821 26.47 -17.84 2.73
CA ASP A 821 27.49 -16.82 2.79
C ASP A 821 28.89 -17.48 2.68
N PRO A 822 29.63 -17.26 1.59
CA PRO A 822 30.98 -17.83 1.43
C PRO A 822 32.00 -17.27 2.42
N VAL A 823 31.80 -16.05 2.93
CA VAL A 823 32.71 -15.40 3.89
C VAL A 823 32.52 -16.00 5.28
N GLU A 824 31.26 -16.16 5.71
CA GLU A 824 30.94 -16.79 7.01
C GLU A 824 30.94 -18.32 6.96
N SER A 825 30.96 -18.90 5.75
CA SER A 825 30.81 -20.33 5.52
C SER A 825 29.51 -20.91 6.13
N LYS A 826 28.42 -20.13 6.04
CA LYS A 826 27.17 -20.41 6.76
C LYS A 826 25.94 -20.40 5.87
N TRP A 827 25.08 -21.40 6.07
CA TRP A 827 23.74 -21.47 5.49
C TRP A 827 22.71 -20.80 6.38
N THR A 828 21.77 -20.10 5.76
CA THR A 828 20.62 -19.47 6.39
C THR A 828 19.37 -19.74 5.56
N LYS A 829 18.33 -20.31 6.18
CA LYS A 829 16.99 -20.33 5.59
C LYS A 829 16.42 -18.92 5.69
N VAL A 830 15.92 -18.39 4.58
CA VAL A 830 15.42 -17.02 4.47
C VAL A 830 13.91 -17.05 4.33
N GLU A 831 13.22 -16.47 5.31
CA GLU A 831 11.78 -16.26 5.22
C GLU A 831 11.50 -15.07 4.32
N THR A 832 10.60 -15.25 3.34
CA THR A 832 10.26 -14.23 2.35
C THR A 832 8.75 -13.98 2.35
N SER A 833 8.36 -12.73 2.16
CA SER A 833 6.97 -12.26 2.14
C SER A 833 6.69 -11.54 0.81
N GLY A 834 5.55 -10.86 0.67
CA GLY A 834 5.15 -10.20 -0.57
C GLY A 834 4.18 -11.02 -1.43
N GLU A 835 4.16 -10.74 -2.72
CA GLU A 835 3.46 -11.53 -3.74
C GLU A 835 4.22 -12.83 -4.06
N LYS A 836 4.49 -13.61 -3.00
CA LYS A 836 5.34 -14.80 -3.04
C LYS A 836 4.76 -15.84 -4.01
N PRO A 837 5.50 -16.28 -5.05
CA PRO A 837 5.01 -17.27 -5.99
C PRO A 837 4.75 -18.61 -5.29
N TRP A 838 3.76 -19.35 -5.79
CA TRP A 838 3.54 -20.75 -5.40
C TRP A 838 4.76 -21.61 -5.67
N ALA A 839 4.92 -22.64 -4.84
CA ALA A 839 5.96 -23.67 -4.95
C ALA A 839 6.11 -24.14 -6.39
N ARG A 840 7.36 -24.18 -6.85
CA ARG A 840 7.68 -24.48 -8.24
C ARG A 840 9.13 -24.90 -8.43
N SER A 841 9.37 -25.50 -9.58
CA SER A 841 10.69 -25.89 -10.07
C SER A 841 10.84 -25.56 -11.54
N VAL A 842 12.04 -25.77 -12.08
CA VAL A 842 12.36 -25.69 -13.52
C VAL A 842 11.88 -24.39 -14.17
N PHE A 843 11.89 -23.31 -13.40
CA PHE A 843 11.58 -21.95 -13.83
C PHE A 843 12.84 -21.27 -14.37
N ALA A 844 12.63 -20.23 -15.16
CA ALA A 844 13.71 -19.37 -15.59
C ALA A 844 14.19 -18.47 -14.44
N THR A 845 15.49 -18.20 -14.35
CA THR A 845 16.10 -17.38 -13.28
C THR A 845 17.12 -16.38 -13.85
N ALA A 846 17.11 -15.15 -13.34
CA ALA A 846 18.15 -14.14 -13.59
C ALA A 846 18.38 -13.25 -12.38
N VAL A 847 19.51 -12.54 -12.37
CA VAL A 847 19.90 -11.60 -11.32
C VAL A 847 20.06 -10.21 -11.93
N VAL A 848 19.37 -9.22 -11.38
CA VAL A 848 19.52 -7.82 -11.78
C VAL A 848 19.71 -6.97 -10.53
N GLY A 849 20.93 -6.50 -10.30
CA GLY A 849 21.27 -5.78 -9.07
C GLY A 849 21.05 -6.66 -7.84
N LYS A 850 20.17 -6.22 -6.94
CA LYS A 850 19.75 -6.97 -5.74
C LYS A 850 18.54 -7.89 -5.96
N TYR A 851 18.00 -7.93 -7.17
CA TYR A 851 16.78 -8.67 -7.48
C TYR A 851 17.09 -10.03 -8.09
N ILE A 852 16.43 -11.08 -7.59
CA ILE A 852 16.36 -12.38 -8.24
C ILE A 852 15.02 -12.45 -8.97
N ILE A 853 15.07 -12.54 -10.30
CA ILE A 853 13.88 -12.65 -11.15
C ILE A 853 13.66 -14.12 -11.47
N ILE A 854 12.45 -14.62 -11.24
CA ILE A 854 12.02 -15.95 -11.70
C ILE A 854 10.82 -15.85 -12.65
N SER A 855 10.71 -16.77 -13.61
CA SER A 855 9.56 -16.79 -14.52
C SER A 855 9.15 -18.20 -14.95
N GLY A 856 7.84 -18.44 -15.02
CA GLY A 856 7.25 -19.74 -15.35
C GLY A 856 7.52 -20.81 -14.28
N GLY A 857 7.74 -22.05 -14.73
CA GLY A 857 8.05 -23.21 -13.89
C GLY A 857 6.93 -24.25 -13.84
N GLU A 858 7.28 -25.44 -13.34
CA GLU A 858 6.34 -26.50 -12.99
C GLU A 858 5.85 -26.28 -11.55
N ILE A 859 4.54 -26.37 -11.34
CA ILE A 859 3.87 -26.14 -10.04
C ILE A 859 3.23 -27.41 -9.46
N GLU A 860 3.03 -28.42 -10.30
CA GLU A 860 2.67 -29.79 -9.91
C GLU A 860 3.32 -30.75 -10.90
N MET A 861 3.98 -31.78 -10.39
CA MET A 861 4.63 -32.79 -11.21
C MET A 861 3.62 -33.62 -12.00
N ASP A 862 4.03 -34.08 -13.18
CA ASP A 862 3.27 -35.11 -13.90
C ASP A 862 3.37 -36.48 -13.20
N PRO A 863 2.27 -37.27 -13.12
CA PRO A 863 2.34 -38.66 -12.67
C PRO A 863 3.30 -39.55 -13.48
N LYS A 864 3.55 -39.22 -14.74
CA LYS A 864 4.54 -39.88 -15.62
C LYS A 864 5.94 -39.25 -15.49
N ALA A 865 6.15 -38.43 -14.46
CA ALA A 865 7.36 -37.65 -14.22
C ALA A 865 7.76 -36.84 -15.48
N HIS A 866 9.03 -36.83 -15.85
CA HIS A 866 9.52 -35.97 -16.92
C HIS A 866 8.98 -36.33 -18.32
N LEU A 867 8.26 -37.46 -18.48
CA LEU A 867 7.61 -37.85 -19.73
C LEU A 867 6.39 -37.00 -20.06
N GLY A 868 5.71 -36.49 -19.04
CA GLY A 868 4.55 -35.62 -19.20
C GLY A 868 4.89 -34.13 -19.06
N PRO A 869 3.89 -33.26 -19.30
CA PRO A 869 4.06 -31.82 -19.15
C PRO A 869 4.08 -31.34 -17.70
N GLY A 870 3.39 -32.04 -16.79
CA GLY A 870 3.03 -31.51 -15.48
C GLY A 870 2.11 -30.29 -15.60
N LYS A 871 1.82 -29.63 -14.48
CA LYS A 871 1.15 -28.34 -14.50
C LYS A 871 2.20 -27.23 -14.54
N LEU A 872 2.17 -26.46 -15.63
CA LEU A 872 3.12 -25.38 -15.87
C LEU A 872 2.44 -24.04 -15.66
N ALA A 873 3.13 -23.14 -14.96
CA ALA A 873 2.67 -21.78 -14.71
C ALA A 873 3.30 -20.77 -15.69
N GLY A 874 2.60 -19.65 -15.86
CA GLY A 874 3.19 -18.42 -16.39
C GLY A 874 3.65 -17.52 -15.25
N GLY A 875 3.68 -16.21 -15.52
CA GLY A 875 4.03 -15.21 -14.52
C GLY A 875 5.52 -15.06 -14.31
N ALA A 876 5.90 -13.83 -13.97
CA ALA A 876 7.26 -13.46 -13.60
C ALA A 876 7.21 -12.79 -12.23
N PHE A 877 8.24 -13.01 -11.42
CA PHE A 877 8.33 -12.53 -10.04
C PHE A 877 9.74 -12.05 -9.75
N ALA A 878 9.88 -11.00 -8.95
CA ALA A 878 11.16 -10.53 -8.46
C ALA A 878 11.22 -10.63 -6.93
N LEU A 879 12.29 -11.23 -6.41
CA LEU A 879 12.65 -11.17 -5.00
C LEU A 879 13.69 -10.08 -4.81
N ASP A 880 13.38 -9.08 -3.99
CA ASP A 880 14.36 -8.13 -3.47
C ASP A 880 15.13 -8.80 -2.32
N THR A 881 16.42 -9.07 -2.52
CA THR A 881 17.25 -9.77 -1.52
C THR A 881 17.56 -8.93 -0.27
N GLU A 882 17.29 -7.63 -0.28
CA GLU A 882 17.47 -6.75 0.89
C GLU A 882 16.20 -6.68 1.74
N SER A 883 15.04 -6.50 1.11
CA SER A 883 13.75 -6.40 1.83
C SER A 883 13.07 -7.76 2.03
N LEU A 884 13.52 -8.81 1.34
CA LEU A 884 12.95 -10.16 1.33
C LEU A 884 11.50 -10.22 0.84
N LEU A 885 11.09 -9.20 0.08
CA LEU A 885 9.78 -9.08 -0.53
C LEU A 885 9.79 -9.61 -1.96
N TRP A 886 8.80 -10.43 -2.26
CA TRP A 886 8.41 -10.81 -3.61
C TRP A 886 7.44 -9.80 -4.19
N GLU A 887 7.60 -9.53 -5.48
CA GLU A 887 6.68 -8.77 -6.30
C GLU A 887 6.33 -9.57 -7.56
N LYS A 888 5.07 -9.51 -7.98
CA LYS A 888 4.67 -10.06 -9.27
C LYS A 888 4.93 -9.03 -10.38
N LEU A 889 5.70 -9.44 -11.37
CA LEU A 889 6.02 -8.64 -12.55
C LEU A 889 4.98 -8.84 -13.66
N GLU A 890 5.07 -8.02 -14.71
CA GLU A 890 4.20 -8.12 -15.88
C GLU A 890 4.29 -9.51 -16.54
N GLU A 891 3.14 -10.06 -16.92
CA GLU A 891 3.04 -11.29 -17.71
C GLU A 891 3.27 -11.00 -19.19
N GLY A 892 4.14 -11.77 -19.85
CA GLY A 892 4.40 -11.56 -21.29
C GLY A 892 4.70 -12.80 -22.11
N HIS A 893 4.57 -14.01 -21.52
CA HIS A 893 4.72 -15.25 -22.26
C HIS A 893 3.71 -16.32 -21.79
N SER A 894 3.46 -17.30 -22.65
CA SER A 894 2.61 -18.46 -22.32
C SER A 894 3.19 -19.27 -21.16
N PRO A 895 2.34 -19.96 -20.36
CA PRO A 895 2.80 -20.88 -19.32
C PRO A 895 3.80 -21.90 -19.85
N ARG A 896 4.90 -22.10 -19.12
CA ARG A 896 6.01 -22.98 -19.52
C ARG A 896 6.95 -23.26 -18.35
N GLY A 897 7.67 -24.37 -18.44
CA GLY A 897 8.77 -24.71 -17.53
C GLY A 897 9.93 -25.31 -18.33
N TRP A 898 10.96 -25.80 -17.64
CA TRP A 898 12.13 -26.45 -18.26
C TRP A 898 12.86 -25.54 -19.26
N CYS A 899 12.74 -24.22 -19.09
CA CYS A 899 13.34 -23.23 -19.97
C CYS A 899 14.83 -23.08 -19.65
N ALA A 900 15.65 -22.86 -20.69
CA ALA A 900 16.99 -22.34 -20.45
C ALA A 900 16.88 -20.84 -20.21
N SER A 901 17.60 -20.34 -19.21
CA SER A 901 17.56 -18.93 -18.84
C SER A 901 18.91 -18.43 -18.35
N THR A 902 19.11 -17.12 -18.46
CA THR A 902 20.31 -16.47 -17.94
C THR A 902 20.06 -14.98 -17.71
N THR A 903 20.94 -14.35 -16.96
CA THR A 903 21.03 -12.90 -16.88
C THR A 903 21.66 -12.38 -18.16
N ALA A 904 21.01 -11.42 -18.82
CA ALA A 904 21.51 -10.84 -20.05
C ALA A 904 21.54 -9.31 -19.98
N SER A 905 22.48 -8.71 -20.72
CA SER A 905 22.48 -7.29 -21.05
C SER A 905 22.32 -7.18 -22.56
N ILE A 906 21.19 -6.64 -23.01
CA ILE A 906 20.85 -6.49 -24.44
C ILE A 906 20.47 -5.03 -24.65
N ASP A 907 21.11 -4.38 -25.64
CA ASP A 907 20.90 -2.97 -25.96
C ASP A 907 21.03 -2.03 -24.73
N GLY A 908 22.00 -2.34 -23.87
CA GLY A 908 22.28 -1.57 -22.64
C GLY A 908 21.32 -1.82 -21.48
N LYS A 909 20.29 -2.66 -21.65
CA LYS A 909 19.35 -3.02 -20.58
C LYS A 909 19.64 -4.41 -20.04
N LYS A 910 19.67 -4.54 -18.72
CA LYS A 910 19.80 -5.84 -18.03
C LYS A 910 18.44 -6.50 -17.85
N GLY A 911 18.42 -7.82 -17.72
CA GLY A 911 17.15 -8.53 -17.59
C GLY A 911 17.26 -10.06 -17.59
N LEU A 912 16.09 -10.70 -17.61
CA LEU A 912 15.93 -12.14 -17.74
C LEU A 912 15.81 -12.53 -19.20
N LEU A 913 16.76 -13.32 -19.71
CA LEU A 913 16.68 -13.95 -21.02
C LEU A 913 16.22 -15.40 -20.88
N MET A 914 15.25 -15.80 -21.69
CA MET A 914 14.67 -17.14 -21.74
C MET A 914 14.67 -17.68 -23.16
N HIS A 915 14.94 -18.97 -23.30
CA HIS A 915 14.87 -19.66 -24.59
C HIS A 915 14.22 -21.05 -24.44
N GLY A 916 13.24 -21.32 -25.30
CA GLY A 916 12.55 -22.60 -25.40
C GLY A 916 11.66 -22.94 -24.20
N GLY A 917 11.69 -24.20 -23.78
CA GLY A 917 10.91 -24.72 -22.66
C GLY A 917 9.80 -25.68 -23.08
N LYS A 918 9.24 -26.38 -22.08
CA LYS A 918 8.12 -27.31 -22.24
C LYS A 918 6.79 -26.54 -22.16
N ALA A 919 5.86 -26.88 -23.04
CA ALA A 919 4.50 -26.32 -23.08
C ALA A 919 3.52 -27.19 -22.28
N PRO A 920 2.37 -26.66 -21.84
CA PRO A 920 1.32 -27.44 -21.17
C PRO A 920 0.79 -28.61 -22.01
N THR A 921 0.91 -28.52 -23.34
CA THR A 921 0.58 -29.60 -24.29
C THR A 921 1.67 -30.66 -24.44
N ASN A 922 2.74 -30.59 -23.64
CA ASN A 922 3.97 -31.36 -23.74
C ASN A 922 4.81 -31.09 -25.01
N GLY A 923 4.41 -30.10 -25.82
CA GLY A 923 5.24 -29.57 -26.91
C GLY A 923 6.47 -28.82 -26.39
N ARG A 924 7.42 -28.51 -27.27
CA ARG A 924 8.57 -27.67 -26.94
C ARG A 924 8.45 -26.33 -27.66
N TYR A 925 8.85 -25.27 -26.99
CA TYR A 925 8.98 -23.95 -27.59
C TYR A 925 10.38 -23.73 -28.14
N ASP A 926 10.51 -22.77 -29.05
CA ASP A 926 11.75 -22.36 -29.72
C ASP A 926 11.95 -20.83 -29.75
N ASP A 927 11.09 -20.11 -29.04
CA ASP A 927 11.07 -18.66 -28.93
C ASP A 927 12.11 -18.17 -27.92
N ILE A 928 12.54 -16.92 -28.14
CA ILE A 928 13.45 -16.21 -27.26
C ILE A 928 12.67 -15.04 -26.65
N PHE A 929 12.66 -14.95 -25.33
CA PHE A 929 12.02 -13.87 -24.58
C PHE A 929 13.05 -13.16 -23.72
N PHE A 930 12.96 -11.83 -23.67
CA PHE A 930 13.79 -11.01 -22.81
C PHE A 930 12.90 -10.08 -21.97
N TYR A 931 12.94 -10.23 -20.66
CA TYR A 931 12.35 -9.25 -19.75
C TYR A 931 13.35 -8.12 -19.52
N SER A 932 13.14 -7.00 -20.19
CA SER A 932 14.05 -5.85 -20.18
C SER A 932 13.70 -4.91 -19.04
N VAL A 933 14.63 -4.72 -18.09
CA VAL A 933 14.44 -3.80 -16.96
C VAL A 933 14.78 -2.36 -17.38
N ASP A 934 13.92 -1.40 -17.05
CA ASP A 934 14.02 -0.02 -17.55
C ASP A 934 15.11 0.81 -16.85
N SER A 935 15.32 0.58 -15.56
CA SER A 935 16.46 1.07 -14.77
C SER A 935 16.48 0.34 -13.44
N ALA A 936 17.53 -0.45 -13.18
CA ALA A 936 17.70 -1.20 -11.93
C ALA A 936 18.55 -0.44 -10.92
#